data_AF-A0A2T5MJ78-F1
#
_entry.id   AF-A0A2T5MJ78-F1
#
_cell.length_a   1.000
_cell.length_b   1.000
_cell.length_c   1.000
_cell.angle_alpha   90.00
_cell.angle_beta   90.00
_cell.angle_gamma   90.00
#
_symmetry.space_group_name_H-M   'P 1'
#
loop_
_entity.id
_entity.type
_entity.pdbx_description
1 polymer ?
#
loop_
_entity_poly.entity_id
_entity_poly.type
_entity_poly.pdbx_seq_one_letter_code
_entity_poly.pdbx_strand_id
1 'polypeptide(L)'
;MRQSVFVLTAVSAALLLSACGRSSSPTGSENNGGNGVLPAGVAPETRYDLANGCYALKSVPKNAFAAKASGGTYAVTAAKVDDAEPFYMKPTALGKYLFYAKDKTFLAANGGTVGSAGAASDAADWTIDTDANKNYTVFSASANKALAVDVATGKLILADAASAADAAKFGFTAAKDCTPFPEAELNASGPNYKGTGVDKPVIGFADVHQHISATTFLGGAHYGRPFHRFGVTEALKNCAATHGPDGHLDLLGNLYATDPLATHDTVGWPTFNSWPAPHSLTHESTYYKWIERAWRGGLRIMLNNLVENETLCNLEAVAQLQPGKNCNEMDSAVTQVQYMRDLQDYIDAQEGGPGKGWLRLVDNPVDARKVINEGKLAVVTGIEISHLFNCTVKQVAQVGGVTVPDINGCTTADIDTQFDRLYNLGVRQMFPLHEFDNALGGNGIFDGLVLNVGNFVDTGKFWGTYSCPTDEAGGYSTYLYTPGAVMTTSDPTGVTAPANPLVEALLAGKTIPLPIYPTTRQCNARGLTDLGKYAFKKMMDNKIIMEVDHLELSIKEDLIKLAEEQTPVYPLVSTHGGHGGISNDQAKRILDLGGIVYPGGGGGTGAQFYDFIQKLLPLKSSKHLFGVGIGSDTNGLASQPGPSGSETPVQYPFTLFKGPGWGSQFSHIKPVTFDRQVSGEHVYDLNTEGRAHYGMDADWVEEVRLGAISEAKKHNEYVDAHPELNLKKQDPQKQAREAITHLFNSAEVYLRAWEATVNR
;
A
#
# COMPACT_ATOMS: atom_id res chain seq x y z
N MET A 1 -11.53 -12.97 -76.43
CA MET A 1 -12.50 -11.89 -76.15
C MET A 1 -11.87 -10.94 -75.15
N ARG A 2 -11.90 -9.64 -75.48
CA ARG A 2 -11.21 -8.47 -74.87
C ARG A 2 -11.64 -8.25 -73.40
N GLN A 3 -10.91 -7.61 -72.47
CA GLN A 3 -9.76 -6.69 -72.47
C GLN A 3 -9.26 -6.51 -71.01
N SER A 4 -7.95 -6.25 -70.81
CA SER A 4 -7.34 -5.30 -69.83
C SER A 4 -7.49 -5.52 -68.30
N VAL A 5 -6.60 -5.15 -67.35
CA VAL A 5 -5.30 -4.43 -67.23
C VAL A 5 -4.92 -4.44 -65.71
N PHE A 6 -3.63 -4.70 -65.37
CA PHE A 6 -2.75 -4.09 -64.32
C PHE A 6 -3.07 -4.05 -62.77
N VAL A 7 -2.15 -4.66 -61.99
CA VAL A 7 -1.11 -4.06 -61.08
C VAL A 7 -1.28 -3.78 -59.55
N LEU A 8 -0.18 -4.10 -58.82
CA LEU A 8 0.38 -3.59 -57.52
C LEU A 8 -0.34 -3.93 -56.18
N THR A 9 0.25 -4.13 -54.98
CA THR A 9 1.61 -4.18 -54.36
C THR A 9 1.41 -4.68 -52.91
N ALA A 10 2.11 -5.71 -52.41
CA ALA A 10 3.27 -5.70 -51.49
C ALA A 10 3.18 -4.85 -50.19
N VAL A 11 3.21 -5.52 -49.02
CA VAL A 11 3.98 -5.10 -47.83
C VAL A 11 4.56 -6.37 -47.16
N SER A 12 5.88 -6.51 -47.23
CA SER A 12 6.70 -7.43 -46.44
C SER A 12 7.86 -6.63 -45.86
N ALA A 13 8.08 -6.67 -44.55
CA ALA A 13 9.36 -6.31 -43.93
C ALA A 13 9.41 -6.80 -42.47
N ALA A 14 10.31 -7.75 -42.17
CA ALA A 14 11.03 -7.83 -40.90
C ALA A 14 12.09 -8.94 -40.96
N LEU A 15 13.31 -8.57 -41.34
CA LEU A 15 14.54 -9.32 -41.10
C LEU A 15 15.65 -8.27 -40.91
N LEU A 16 16.09 -8.02 -39.68
CA LEU A 16 17.44 -7.49 -39.40
C LEU A 16 17.92 -7.95 -38.00
N LEU A 17 18.89 -8.87 -38.07
CA LEU A 17 20.15 -8.95 -37.32
C LEU A 17 20.18 -8.81 -35.80
N SER A 18 20.38 -9.97 -35.19
CA SER A 18 21.20 -10.23 -34.01
C SER A 18 22.62 -9.65 -34.15
N ALA A 19 23.02 -8.81 -33.19
CA ALA A 19 24.41 -8.47 -32.94
C ALA A 19 24.75 -8.78 -31.47
N CYS A 20 25.56 -9.81 -31.28
CA CYS A 20 26.17 -10.17 -30.02
C CYS A 20 27.25 -9.15 -29.64
N GLY A 21 27.08 -8.47 -28.51
CA GLY A 21 28.14 -7.74 -27.82
C GLY A 21 28.39 -8.37 -26.46
N ARG A 22 29.43 -9.20 -26.35
CA ARG A 22 29.95 -9.70 -25.08
C ARG A 22 30.60 -8.54 -24.32
N SER A 23 30.05 -8.14 -23.18
CA SER A 23 30.75 -7.32 -22.20
C SER A 23 31.32 -8.24 -21.11
N SER A 24 32.65 -8.37 -21.13
CA SER A 24 33.45 -8.95 -20.06
C SER A 24 33.24 -8.17 -18.76
N SER A 25 32.85 -8.87 -17.71
CA SER A 25 32.68 -8.32 -16.36
C SER A 25 34.01 -7.78 -15.80
N PRO A 26 34.04 -6.55 -15.25
CA PRO A 26 34.90 -6.24 -14.14
C PRO A 26 34.14 -6.53 -12.84
N THR A 27 34.73 -7.40 -12.03
CA THR A 27 34.37 -7.66 -10.63
C THR A 27 34.41 -6.38 -9.80
N GLY A 28 33.34 -6.07 -9.06
CA GLY A 28 33.36 -5.10 -7.97
C GLY A 28 32.21 -4.07 -7.95
N SER A 29 31.00 -4.51 -7.54
CA SER A 29 30.00 -3.74 -6.78
C SER A 29 28.67 -4.50 -6.80
N GLU A 30 28.42 -5.31 -5.77
CA GLU A 30 27.10 -5.91 -5.54
C GLU A 30 26.12 -4.85 -5.01
N ASN A 31 25.41 -4.15 -5.90
CA ASN A 31 24.27 -3.29 -5.57
C ASN A 31 23.10 -3.63 -6.51
N ASN A 32 22.18 -4.49 -6.08
CA ASN A 32 20.92 -4.73 -6.78
C ASN A 32 19.78 -4.08 -6.00
N GLY A 33 19.59 -2.78 -6.29
CA GLY A 33 18.65 -1.84 -5.66
C GLY A 33 19.36 -0.50 -5.45
N GLY A 34 19.93 0.05 -6.52
CA GLY A 34 20.71 1.28 -6.46
C GLY A 34 19.77 2.47 -6.52
N ASN A 35 19.93 3.41 -5.57
CA ASN A 35 19.18 4.65 -5.41
C ASN A 35 19.35 5.66 -6.57
N GLY A 36 19.45 5.21 -7.82
CA GLY A 36 19.67 6.01 -9.02
C GLY A 36 21.11 6.51 -9.19
N VAL A 37 21.96 6.37 -8.17
CA VAL A 37 23.34 6.85 -8.18
C VAL A 37 24.19 6.01 -9.13
N LEU A 38 24.81 6.68 -10.10
CA LEU A 38 25.77 6.05 -11.01
C LEU A 38 27.00 5.50 -10.26
N PRO A 39 27.62 4.41 -10.75
CA PRO A 39 28.89 3.95 -10.23
C PRO A 39 29.97 5.04 -10.30
N ALA A 40 30.88 5.04 -9.33
CA ALA A 40 31.97 6.00 -9.28
C ALA A 40 32.78 6.03 -10.59
N GLY A 41 32.99 7.23 -11.13
CA GLY A 41 33.75 7.45 -12.38
C GLY A 41 32.94 7.31 -13.66
N VAL A 42 31.67 6.90 -13.60
CA VAL A 42 30.75 6.91 -14.75
C VAL A 42 30.15 8.31 -14.92
N ALA A 43 30.24 8.87 -16.13
CA ALA A 43 29.66 10.16 -16.44
C ALA A 43 28.16 10.01 -16.77
N PRO A 44 27.31 10.97 -16.36
CA PRO A 44 25.89 10.96 -16.72
C PRO A 44 25.73 11.23 -18.22
N GLU A 45 24.94 10.40 -18.91
CA GLU A 45 24.63 10.52 -20.34
C GLU A 45 23.19 10.93 -20.59
N THR A 46 22.28 10.57 -19.69
CA THR A 46 20.85 10.85 -19.80
C THR A 46 20.39 11.81 -18.70
N ARG A 47 19.24 12.47 -18.93
CA ARG A 47 18.59 13.30 -17.91
C ARG A 47 18.21 12.55 -16.63
N TYR A 48 18.23 11.21 -16.62
CA TYR A 48 17.88 10.39 -15.45
C TYR A 48 19.11 9.95 -14.63
N ASP A 49 20.29 10.01 -15.23
CA ASP A 49 21.55 9.56 -14.60
C ASP A 49 22.01 10.46 -13.44
N LEU A 50 21.31 11.57 -13.23
CA LEU A 50 21.57 12.52 -12.16
C LEU A 50 20.92 12.09 -10.83
N ALA A 51 20.02 11.11 -10.83
CA ALA A 51 19.25 10.71 -9.65
C ALA A 51 20.11 10.44 -8.41
N ASN A 52 19.85 11.22 -7.36
CA ASN A 52 20.49 11.13 -6.03
C ASN A 52 22.02 11.25 -6.04
N GLY A 53 22.63 11.61 -7.17
CA GLY A 53 24.07 11.74 -7.30
C GLY A 53 24.58 13.11 -6.88
N CYS A 54 25.91 13.18 -6.71
CA CYS A 54 26.62 14.41 -6.35
C CYS A 54 27.31 15.00 -7.58
N TYR A 55 26.88 16.20 -8.01
CA TYR A 55 27.36 16.80 -9.25
C TYR A 55 27.63 18.30 -9.12
N ALA A 56 28.62 18.78 -9.87
CA ALA A 56 28.84 20.20 -10.13
C ALA A 56 28.27 20.57 -11.50
N LEU A 57 27.57 21.71 -11.56
CA LEU A 57 27.02 22.25 -12.79
C LEU A 57 28.10 23.02 -13.57
N LYS A 58 28.42 22.56 -14.77
CA LYS A 58 29.42 23.15 -15.67
C LYS A 58 28.74 23.91 -16.79
N SER A 59 29.10 25.18 -17.00
CA SER A 59 28.69 25.91 -18.20
C SER A 59 29.51 25.48 -19.40
N VAL A 60 28.83 25.10 -20.49
CA VAL A 60 29.47 24.80 -21.77
C VAL A 60 30.18 26.03 -22.36
N PRO A 61 29.53 27.20 -22.53
CA PRO A 61 30.17 28.35 -23.19
C PRO A 61 31.33 28.97 -22.39
N LYS A 62 31.31 28.90 -21.05
CA LYS A 62 32.40 29.42 -20.20
C LYS A 62 33.45 28.37 -19.86
N ASN A 63 33.15 27.09 -20.07
CA ASN A 63 33.98 25.95 -19.64
C ASN A 63 34.40 26.04 -18.15
N ALA A 64 33.49 26.50 -17.30
CA ALA A 64 33.69 26.73 -15.86
C ALA A 64 32.46 26.25 -15.08
N PHE A 65 32.62 26.03 -13.77
CA PHE A 65 31.61 25.49 -12.89
C PHE A 65 30.89 26.57 -12.09
N ALA A 66 29.62 26.34 -11.80
CA ALA A 66 28.84 27.15 -10.89
C ALA A 66 29.43 27.07 -9.48
N ALA A 67 29.67 28.23 -8.90
CA ALA A 67 30.00 28.41 -7.50
C ALA A 67 28.99 29.36 -6.86
N LYS A 68 28.76 29.16 -5.58
CA LYS A 68 27.87 30.02 -4.80
C LYS A 68 28.61 31.27 -4.33
N ALA A 69 28.04 32.42 -4.59
CA ALA A 69 28.58 33.72 -4.16
C ALA A 69 27.99 34.15 -2.81
N SER A 70 28.64 35.11 -2.15
CA SER A 70 28.13 35.75 -0.94
C SER A 70 26.75 36.37 -1.20
N GLY A 71 25.75 36.03 -0.38
CA GLY A 71 24.35 36.46 -0.57
C GLY A 71 23.45 35.46 -1.29
N GLY A 72 23.91 34.23 -1.55
CA GLY A 72 23.07 33.13 -2.04
C GLY A 72 22.79 33.14 -3.55
N THR A 73 23.52 33.97 -4.31
CA THR A 73 23.50 33.97 -5.77
C THR A 73 24.52 32.99 -6.34
N TYR A 74 24.41 32.63 -7.61
CA TYR A 74 25.29 31.68 -8.27
C TYR A 74 25.95 32.30 -9.50
N ALA A 75 27.23 31.98 -9.71
CA ALA A 75 27.99 32.41 -10.88
C ALA A 75 28.96 31.31 -11.32
N VAL A 76 29.26 31.24 -12.61
CA VAL A 76 30.23 30.28 -13.17
C VAL A 76 31.66 30.82 -13.07
N THR A 77 32.22 30.76 -11.88
CA THR A 77 33.55 31.31 -11.54
C THR A 77 34.59 30.24 -11.23
N ALA A 78 34.18 29.00 -10.94
CA ALA A 78 35.10 27.94 -10.54
C ALA A 78 35.74 27.27 -11.77
N ALA A 79 37.07 27.28 -11.86
CA ALA A 79 37.79 26.66 -12.97
C ALA A 79 37.93 25.13 -12.82
N LYS A 80 37.82 24.62 -11.59
CA LYS A 80 37.95 23.20 -11.24
C LYS A 80 36.70 22.74 -10.50
N VAL A 81 36.40 21.43 -10.60
CA VAL A 81 35.25 20.82 -9.93
C VAL A 81 35.35 20.90 -8.40
N ASP A 82 36.57 20.82 -7.84
CA ASP A 82 36.80 20.90 -6.39
C ASP A 82 36.50 22.29 -5.81
N ASP A 83 36.48 23.33 -6.65
CA ASP A 83 36.14 24.71 -6.27
C ASP A 83 34.66 25.06 -6.56
N ALA A 84 33.89 24.14 -7.13
CA ALA A 84 32.51 24.34 -7.52
C ALA A 84 31.55 24.16 -6.33
N GLU A 85 30.31 24.64 -6.47
CA GLU A 85 29.23 24.24 -5.58
C GLU A 85 28.81 22.79 -5.92
N PRO A 86 28.92 21.84 -4.97
CA PRO A 86 28.42 20.50 -5.18
C PRO A 86 26.91 20.46 -4.90
N PHE A 87 26.14 19.93 -5.85
CA PHE A 87 24.70 19.74 -5.71
C PHE A 87 24.38 18.26 -5.56
N TYR A 88 23.64 17.91 -4.52
CA TYR A 88 22.90 16.65 -4.47
C TYR A 88 21.66 16.80 -5.35
N MET A 89 21.54 15.94 -6.35
CA MET A 89 20.48 15.99 -7.36
C MET A 89 19.31 15.11 -6.93
N LYS A 90 18.39 15.64 -6.10
CA LYS A 90 17.22 14.88 -5.60
C LYS A 90 16.09 14.88 -6.64
N PRO A 91 15.67 13.73 -7.18
CA PRO A 91 14.55 13.69 -8.13
C PRO A 91 13.23 14.07 -7.47
N THR A 92 12.46 14.92 -8.15
CA THR A 92 11.07 15.28 -7.77
C THR A 92 10.03 14.54 -8.61
N ALA A 93 10.41 14.19 -9.84
CA ALA A 93 9.71 13.36 -10.80
C ALA A 93 10.72 12.90 -11.88
N LEU A 94 10.27 12.10 -12.85
CA LEU A 94 11.11 11.68 -13.97
C LEU A 94 11.69 12.89 -14.73
N GLY A 95 13.02 13.08 -14.65
CA GLY A 95 13.73 14.17 -15.33
C GLY A 95 13.60 15.54 -14.65
N LYS A 96 13.09 15.59 -13.40
CA LYS A 96 12.99 16.82 -12.62
C LYS A 96 13.75 16.69 -11.29
N TYR A 97 14.41 17.76 -10.87
CA TYR A 97 15.35 17.73 -9.75
C TYR A 97 15.32 18.98 -8.89
N LEU A 98 15.49 18.77 -7.59
CA LEU A 98 16.02 19.76 -6.68
C LEU A 98 17.54 19.71 -6.73
N PHE A 99 18.17 20.87 -6.87
CA PHE A 99 19.61 21.05 -6.76
C PHE A 99 19.93 21.45 -5.32
N TYR A 100 20.22 20.47 -4.47
CA TYR A 100 20.43 20.67 -3.05
C TYR A 100 21.90 20.98 -2.77
N ALA A 101 22.16 22.23 -2.37
CA ALA A 101 23.49 22.78 -2.15
C ALA A 101 24.11 22.30 -0.84
N LYS A 102 25.42 22.49 -0.70
CA LYS A 102 26.20 22.08 0.48
C LYS A 102 25.68 22.69 1.78
N ASP A 103 25.18 23.92 1.72
CA ASP A 103 24.63 24.65 2.87
C ASP A 103 23.15 24.36 3.16
N LYS A 104 22.60 23.26 2.61
CA LYS A 104 21.21 22.81 2.81
C LYS A 104 20.14 23.72 2.20
N THR A 105 20.52 24.58 1.25
CA THR A 105 19.56 25.37 0.45
C THR A 105 19.40 24.79 -0.96
N PHE A 106 18.44 25.32 -1.71
CA PHE A 106 18.13 24.89 -3.08
C PHE A 106 18.50 25.97 -4.09
N LEU A 107 19.10 25.60 -5.23
CA LEU A 107 19.13 26.50 -6.40
C LEU A 107 17.68 26.73 -6.87
N ALA A 108 17.26 27.98 -6.97
CA ALA A 108 15.87 28.33 -7.26
C ALA A 108 15.71 29.57 -8.15
N ALA A 109 14.61 29.60 -8.90
CA ALA A 109 14.13 30.72 -9.70
C ALA A 109 13.31 31.70 -8.83
N ASN A 110 13.97 32.47 -7.97
CA ASN A 110 13.32 33.36 -7.01
C ASN A 110 13.15 34.78 -7.57
N GLY A 111 11.91 35.27 -7.61
CA GLY A 111 11.60 36.68 -7.93
C GLY A 111 12.12 37.13 -9.30
N GLY A 112 12.14 36.23 -10.30
CA GLY A 112 12.69 36.50 -11.63
C GLY A 112 14.21 36.42 -11.73
N THR A 113 14.90 35.96 -10.68
CA THR A 113 16.36 35.77 -10.65
C THR A 113 16.74 34.37 -10.22
N VAL A 114 18.01 34.00 -10.39
CA VAL A 114 18.55 32.73 -9.90
C VAL A 114 19.23 32.96 -8.55
N GLY A 115 18.83 32.20 -7.54
CA GLY A 115 19.36 32.34 -6.18
C GLY A 115 19.13 31.09 -5.34
N SER A 116 19.22 31.25 -4.02
CA SER A 116 19.01 30.17 -3.05
C SER A 116 17.64 30.26 -2.41
N ALA A 117 16.99 29.11 -2.20
CA ALA A 117 15.78 28.99 -1.38
C ALA A 117 16.06 28.09 -0.16
N GLY A 118 15.48 28.43 0.99
CA GLY A 118 15.62 27.61 2.21
C GLY A 118 14.71 26.39 2.25
N ALA A 119 13.75 26.29 1.34
CA ALA A 119 12.77 25.20 1.28
C ALA A 119 12.55 24.74 -0.16
N ALA A 120 12.18 23.47 -0.33
CA ALA A 120 11.76 22.93 -1.61
C ALA A 120 10.45 23.60 -2.05
N SER A 121 10.33 23.92 -3.33
CA SER A 121 9.19 24.62 -3.90
C SER A 121 9.17 24.50 -5.43
N ASP A 122 8.09 24.94 -6.07
CA ASP A 122 8.04 25.02 -7.55
C ASP A 122 9.11 25.93 -8.14
N ALA A 123 9.64 26.89 -7.38
CA ALA A 123 10.76 27.74 -7.82
C ALA A 123 12.10 26.98 -7.82
N ALA A 124 12.22 25.95 -6.98
CA ALA A 124 13.42 25.11 -6.86
C ALA A 124 13.35 23.81 -7.68
N ASP A 125 12.20 23.51 -8.29
CA ASP A 125 11.97 22.31 -9.10
C ASP A 125 12.35 22.55 -10.56
N TRP A 126 13.48 21.96 -10.98
CA TRP A 126 14.04 22.17 -12.31
C TRP A 126 13.81 20.95 -13.21
N THR A 127 13.30 21.20 -14.41
CA THR A 127 13.22 20.19 -15.46
C THR A 127 14.54 20.11 -16.21
N ILE A 128 15.08 18.90 -16.34
CA ILE A 128 16.32 18.62 -17.04
C ILE A 128 16.00 17.96 -18.38
N ASP A 129 16.64 18.43 -19.44
CA ASP A 129 16.64 17.75 -20.74
C ASP A 129 18.06 17.66 -21.30
N THR A 130 18.23 16.81 -22.31
CA THR A 130 19.51 16.57 -22.98
C THR A 130 19.36 16.75 -24.48
N ASP A 131 20.24 17.53 -25.10
CA ASP A 131 20.26 17.68 -26.56
C ASP A 131 21.09 16.58 -27.26
N ALA A 132 21.10 16.61 -28.60
CA ALA A 132 21.81 15.62 -29.42
C ALA A 132 23.34 15.59 -29.16
N ASN A 133 23.90 16.67 -28.59
CA ASN A 133 25.32 16.75 -28.24
C ASN A 133 25.58 16.35 -26.78
N LYS A 134 24.57 15.79 -26.09
CA LYS A 134 24.60 15.44 -24.66
C LYS A 134 24.84 16.65 -23.75
N ASN A 135 24.52 17.86 -24.20
CA ASN A 135 24.48 19.02 -23.32
C ASN A 135 23.11 19.08 -22.62
N TYR A 136 23.14 19.46 -21.36
CA TYR A 136 21.96 19.56 -20.52
C TYR A 136 21.35 20.96 -20.60
N THR A 137 20.02 21.02 -20.59
CA THR A 137 19.25 22.23 -20.33
C THR A 137 18.55 22.11 -18.99
N VAL A 138 18.36 23.25 -18.32
CA VAL A 138 17.75 23.32 -16.99
C VAL A 138 16.64 24.37 -17.06
N PHE A 139 15.38 23.96 -16.85
CA PHE A 139 14.20 24.79 -17.08
C PHE A 139 13.31 24.90 -15.85
N SER A 140 12.89 26.12 -15.52
CA SER A 140 11.94 26.39 -14.45
C SER A 140 10.53 26.54 -15.05
N ALA A 141 9.63 25.63 -14.70
CA ALA A 141 8.23 25.70 -15.11
C ALA A 141 7.51 26.87 -14.43
N SER A 142 7.82 27.15 -13.16
CA SER A 142 7.21 28.24 -12.39
C SER A 142 7.57 29.62 -12.90
N ALA A 143 8.80 29.82 -13.39
CA ALA A 143 9.21 31.08 -14.02
C ALA A 143 8.95 31.12 -15.53
N ASN A 144 8.67 29.97 -16.16
CA ASN A 144 8.66 29.79 -17.62
C ASN A 144 9.95 30.30 -18.27
N LYS A 145 11.11 29.93 -17.70
CA LYS A 145 12.44 30.39 -18.14
C LYS A 145 13.48 29.28 -18.04
N ALA A 146 14.49 29.32 -18.90
CA ALA A 146 15.68 28.50 -18.79
C ALA A 146 16.70 29.12 -17.84
N LEU A 147 17.42 28.29 -17.10
CA LEU A 147 18.68 28.67 -16.48
C LEU A 147 19.69 28.96 -17.59
N ALA A 148 20.39 30.09 -17.50
CA ALA A 148 21.42 30.46 -18.44
C ALA A 148 22.58 31.16 -17.74
N VAL A 149 23.68 31.35 -18.45
CA VAL A 149 24.82 32.14 -18.00
C VAL A 149 24.84 33.48 -18.72
N ASP A 150 24.89 34.57 -17.97
CA ASP A 150 25.33 35.85 -18.53
C ASP A 150 26.82 35.73 -18.87
N VAL A 151 27.15 35.61 -20.15
CA VAL A 151 28.53 35.43 -20.62
C VAL A 151 29.44 36.63 -20.32
N ALA A 152 28.90 37.83 -20.10
CA ALA A 152 29.73 38.97 -19.72
C ALA A 152 30.12 38.89 -18.24
N THR A 153 29.15 38.65 -17.35
CA THR A 153 29.37 38.71 -15.90
C THR A 153 29.68 37.36 -15.26
N GLY A 154 29.37 36.25 -15.93
CA GLY A 154 29.43 34.89 -15.40
C GLY A 154 28.26 34.54 -14.47
N LYS A 155 27.30 35.44 -14.21
CA LYS A 155 26.17 35.16 -13.32
C LYS A 155 25.22 34.12 -13.92
N LEU A 156 24.67 33.25 -13.08
CA LEU A 156 23.49 32.46 -13.47
C LEU A 156 22.26 33.38 -13.49
N ILE A 157 21.48 33.28 -14.56
CA ILE A 157 20.30 34.11 -14.81
C ILE A 157 19.14 33.26 -15.34
N LEU A 158 17.95 33.83 -15.35
CA LEU A 158 16.79 33.29 -16.06
C LEU A 158 16.68 33.96 -17.43
N ALA A 159 16.51 33.17 -18.48
CA ALA A 159 16.38 33.66 -19.85
C ALA A 159 15.27 32.91 -20.60
N ASP A 160 14.74 33.52 -21.67
CA ASP A 160 13.85 32.81 -22.58
C ASP A 160 14.59 31.68 -23.27
N ALA A 161 14.01 30.48 -23.25
CA ALA A 161 14.67 29.28 -23.80
C ALA A 161 15.09 29.46 -25.28
N ALA A 162 14.28 30.19 -26.06
CA ALA A 162 14.56 30.49 -27.46
C ALA A 162 15.75 31.44 -27.67
N SER A 163 15.98 32.39 -26.76
CA SER A 163 17.05 33.40 -26.91
C SER A 163 18.34 33.03 -26.15
N ALA A 164 18.26 32.11 -25.18
CA ALA A 164 19.41 31.71 -24.38
C ALA A 164 20.46 30.92 -25.18
N ALA A 165 20.06 30.18 -26.22
CA ALA A 165 20.96 29.42 -27.10
C ALA A 165 22.06 28.66 -26.32
N ASP A 166 23.34 28.86 -26.66
CA ASP A 166 24.48 28.22 -25.99
C ASP A 166 24.64 28.64 -24.52
N ALA A 167 24.13 29.81 -24.11
CA ALA A 167 24.19 30.28 -22.74
C ALA A 167 23.40 29.39 -21.76
N ALA A 168 22.41 28.62 -22.25
CA ALA A 168 21.62 27.67 -21.47
C ALA A 168 22.11 26.22 -21.58
N LYS A 169 23.34 26.00 -22.07
CA LYS A 169 23.94 24.66 -22.21
C LYS A 169 24.89 24.36 -21.06
N PHE A 170 24.64 23.24 -20.40
CA PHE A 170 25.39 22.79 -19.24
C PHE A 170 25.89 21.35 -19.38
N GLY A 171 26.87 20.99 -18.57
CA GLY A 171 27.27 19.63 -18.28
C GLY A 171 27.22 19.36 -16.78
N PHE A 172 27.07 18.11 -16.38
CA PHE A 172 27.19 17.67 -14.99
C PHE A 172 28.47 16.86 -14.83
N THR A 173 29.31 17.25 -13.88
CA THR A 173 30.55 16.53 -13.54
C THR A 173 30.43 16.01 -12.12
N ALA A 174 30.79 14.75 -11.90
CA ALA A 174 30.78 14.15 -10.57
C ALA A 174 31.58 15.01 -9.59
N ALA A 175 30.96 15.37 -8.46
CA ALA A 175 31.56 16.15 -7.39
C ALA A 175 31.71 15.31 -6.12
N LYS A 176 32.32 15.90 -5.09
CA LYS A 176 32.48 15.30 -3.76
C LYS A 176 31.84 16.22 -2.73
N ASP A 177 31.69 15.72 -1.50
CA ASP A 177 31.26 16.49 -0.33
C ASP A 177 29.87 17.14 -0.48
N CYS A 178 28.97 16.52 -1.23
CA CYS A 178 27.55 16.89 -1.22
C CYS A 178 26.93 16.61 0.14
N THR A 179 26.05 17.51 0.57
CA THR A 179 25.18 17.25 1.71
C THR A 179 24.05 16.32 1.27
N PRO A 180 23.86 15.15 1.92
CA PRO A 180 22.73 14.28 1.60
C PRO A 180 21.40 14.99 1.81
N PHE A 181 20.44 14.73 0.92
CA PHE A 181 19.07 15.18 1.11
C PHE A 181 18.39 14.37 2.23
N PRO A 182 17.54 14.98 3.09
CA PRO A 182 16.83 14.24 4.15
C PRO A 182 16.00 13.08 3.59
N GLU A 183 16.13 11.89 4.18
CA GLU A 183 15.42 10.69 3.75
C GLU A 183 15.31 9.67 4.90
N ALA A 184 14.26 8.83 4.88
CA ALA A 184 14.16 7.71 5.82
C ALA A 184 15.19 6.61 5.47
N GLU A 185 15.87 6.08 6.47
CA GLU A 185 16.87 5.04 6.28
C GLU A 185 16.21 3.67 6.10
N LEU A 186 16.88 2.81 5.32
CA LEU A 186 16.48 1.42 5.17
C LEU A 186 16.97 0.55 6.34
N ASN A 187 18.09 0.93 6.96
CA ASN A 187 18.80 0.16 7.97
C ASN A 187 18.94 -1.33 7.60
N ALA A 188 19.17 -1.59 6.31
CA ALA A 188 19.25 -2.91 5.72
C ALA A 188 20.52 -3.01 4.87
N SER A 189 21.29 -4.08 5.06
CA SER A 189 22.55 -4.34 4.36
C SER A 189 22.54 -5.73 3.74
N GLY A 190 22.85 -5.79 2.44
CA GLY A 190 22.78 -7.00 1.62
C GLY A 190 22.02 -6.75 0.32
N PRO A 191 22.30 -7.54 -0.73
CA PRO A 191 21.60 -7.40 -2.00
C PRO A 191 20.18 -7.94 -1.88
N ASN A 192 19.23 -7.34 -2.60
CA ASN A 192 17.95 -8.00 -2.80
C ASN A 192 18.11 -9.24 -3.70
N TYR A 193 17.17 -10.18 -3.61
CA TYR A 193 17.20 -11.43 -4.37
C TYR A 193 16.14 -11.46 -5.48
N LYS A 194 16.48 -12.20 -6.55
CA LYS A 194 15.62 -12.48 -7.71
C LYS A 194 14.97 -13.86 -7.57
N GLY A 195 13.89 -14.08 -8.31
CA GLY A 195 13.33 -15.43 -8.47
C GLY A 195 14.23 -16.38 -9.25
N THR A 196 13.91 -17.67 -9.20
CA THR A 196 14.69 -18.75 -9.85
C THR A 196 14.19 -19.12 -11.25
N GLY A 197 13.31 -18.31 -11.84
CA GLY A 197 12.65 -18.53 -13.12
C GLY A 197 11.14 -18.30 -13.03
N VAL A 198 10.52 -17.81 -14.10
CA VAL A 198 9.07 -17.50 -14.14
C VAL A 198 8.20 -18.75 -13.93
N ASP A 199 8.63 -19.91 -14.40
CA ASP A 199 7.90 -21.19 -14.22
C ASP A 199 8.26 -21.92 -12.92
N LYS A 200 9.00 -21.27 -12.01
CA LYS A 200 9.39 -21.83 -10.72
C LYS A 200 8.55 -21.22 -9.59
N PRO A 201 8.34 -21.97 -8.49
CA PRO A 201 7.67 -21.41 -7.32
C PRO A 201 8.37 -20.14 -6.81
N VAL A 202 7.58 -19.10 -6.54
CA VAL A 202 8.08 -17.90 -5.89
C VAL A 202 8.41 -18.20 -4.43
N ILE A 203 9.54 -17.67 -3.95
CA ILE A 203 9.91 -17.67 -2.54
C ILE A 203 9.84 -16.22 -2.04
N GLY A 204 8.85 -15.94 -1.21
CA GLY A 204 8.53 -14.61 -0.74
C GLY A 204 7.16 -14.58 -0.09
N PHE A 205 6.95 -13.64 0.82
CA PHE A 205 5.63 -13.47 1.41
C PHE A 205 4.78 -12.45 0.65
N ALA A 206 3.48 -12.52 0.87
CA ALA A 206 2.49 -11.64 0.28
C ALA A 206 1.68 -10.94 1.37
N ASP A 207 1.46 -9.66 1.14
CA ASP A 207 0.48 -8.86 1.85
C ASP A 207 -0.60 -8.46 0.84
N VAL A 208 -1.76 -9.08 0.95
CA VAL A 208 -2.79 -9.06 -0.09
C VAL A 208 -3.97 -8.18 0.29
N HIS A 209 -3.76 -7.25 1.22
CA HIS A 209 -4.75 -6.26 1.61
C HIS A 209 -4.09 -5.03 2.27
N GLN A 210 -3.96 -3.90 1.54
CA GLN A 210 -3.40 -2.61 2.00
C GLN A 210 -4.11 -1.42 1.37
N HIS A 211 -3.91 -0.22 1.93
CA HIS A 211 -4.42 1.03 1.36
C HIS A 211 -3.32 2.10 1.21
N ILE A 212 -2.29 1.80 0.42
CA ILE A 212 -1.19 2.72 0.10
C ILE A 212 -1.75 4.03 -0.49
N SER A 213 -2.77 3.95 -1.35
CA SER A 213 -3.35 5.11 -2.01
C SER A 213 -4.36 5.92 -1.18
N ALA A 214 -4.61 5.57 0.09
CA ALA A 214 -5.61 6.20 0.97
C ALA A 214 -5.30 7.66 1.39
N THR A 215 -4.45 8.39 0.66
CA THR A 215 -4.01 9.76 1.00
C THR A 215 -5.12 10.83 1.03
N THR A 216 -6.30 10.53 0.50
CA THR A 216 -7.49 11.40 0.57
C THR A 216 -8.68 10.73 1.23
N PHE A 217 -8.46 9.55 1.82
CA PHE A 217 -9.49 8.70 2.41
C PHE A 217 -10.31 9.44 3.46
N LEU A 218 -11.61 9.15 3.50
CA LEU A 218 -12.58 9.71 4.45
C LEU A 218 -12.63 11.22 4.38
N GLY A 219 -12.62 11.79 3.17
CA GLY A 219 -12.65 13.23 3.02
C GLY A 219 -11.38 13.91 3.52
N GLY A 220 -10.23 13.22 3.52
CA GLY A 220 -8.93 13.78 3.90
C GLY A 220 -8.67 13.81 5.41
N ALA A 221 -9.34 12.93 6.16
CA ALA A 221 -9.01 12.69 7.57
C ALA A 221 -7.66 11.98 7.74
N HIS A 222 -7.22 11.21 6.73
CA HIS A 222 -5.91 10.58 6.74
C HIS A 222 -4.81 11.61 6.41
N TYR A 223 -3.77 11.67 7.25
CA TYR A 223 -2.66 12.58 7.11
C TYR A 223 -1.34 11.90 6.75
N GLY A 224 -0.62 12.53 5.83
CA GLY A 224 0.67 12.06 5.32
C GLY A 224 0.52 11.42 3.95
N ARG A 225 1.63 10.99 3.36
CA ARG A 225 1.66 10.40 2.01
C ARG A 225 2.75 9.34 1.87
N PRO A 226 2.52 8.25 1.10
CA PRO A 226 3.57 7.29 0.78
C PRO A 226 4.76 7.92 0.04
N PHE A 227 4.52 9.03 -0.67
CA PHE A 227 5.56 9.86 -1.24
C PHE A 227 5.11 11.31 -1.40
N HIS A 228 6.09 12.21 -1.53
CA HIS A 228 5.89 13.57 -1.98
C HIS A 228 7.02 13.96 -2.93
N ARG A 229 6.71 14.75 -3.97
CA ARG A 229 7.72 15.21 -4.95
C ARG A 229 8.89 15.98 -4.31
N PHE A 230 8.72 16.52 -3.12
CA PHE A 230 9.78 17.21 -2.36
C PHE A 230 10.37 16.36 -1.22
N GLY A 231 10.12 15.05 -1.21
CA GLY A 231 10.71 14.10 -0.27
C GLY A 231 10.02 14.04 1.10
N VAL A 232 10.67 13.32 2.02
CA VAL A 232 10.10 12.94 3.33
C VAL A 232 9.70 14.13 4.19
N THR A 233 10.43 15.25 4.08
CA THR A 233 10.17 16.46 4.89
C THR A 233 8.85 17.12 4.57
N GLU A 234 8.23 16.78 3.43
CA GLU A 234 6.89 17.21 3.06
C GLU A 234 5.86 16.08 3.13
N ALA A 235 6.28 14.85 2.83
CA ALA A 235 5.38 13.68 2.85
C ALA A 235 4.85 13.37 4.25
N LEU A 236 5.69 13.55 5.28
CA LEU A 236 5.41 13.17 6.66
C LEU A 236 5.62 14.35 7.63
N LYS A 237 5.39 15.59 7.18
CA LYS A 237 5.60 16.79 8.02
C LYS A 237 4.57 16.89 9.16
N ASN A 238 4.68 17.91 10.00
CA ASN A 238 3.72 18.14 11.08
C ASN A 238 2.25 18.15 10.60
N CYS A 239 1.36 17.37 11.23
CA CYS A 239 -0.03 17.18 10.84
C CYS A 239 -1.00 18.28 11.31
N ALA A 240 -0.53 19.28 12.06
CA ALA A 240 -1.38 20.31 12.65
C ALA A 240 -2.14 21.18 11.63
N ALA A 241 -1.68 21.20 10.37
CA ALA A 241 -2.42 21.86 9.30
C ALA A 241 -3.75 21.15 8.98
N THR A 242 -3.83 19.85 9.21
CA THR A 242 -5.01 19.01 8.99
C THR A 242 -5.72 18.69 10.30
N HIS A 243 -4.98 18.20 11.31
CA HIS A 243 -5.53 17.78 12.60
C HIS A 243 -5.61 18.91 13.64
N GLY A 244 -5.30 20.15 13.25
CA GLY A 244 -5.26 21.30 14.16
C GLY A 244 -4.06 21.29 15.11
N PRO A 245 -3.82 22.39 15.85
CA PRO A 245 -2.90 22.37 17.01
C PRO A 245 -3.18 21.13 17.87
N ASP A 246 -2.18 20.45 18.43
CA ASP A 246 -2.35 19.26 19.31
C ASP A 246 -3.29 18.12 18.84
N GLY A 247 -3.67 18.08 17.56
CA GLY A 247 -4.42 16.97 16.99
C GLY A 247 -5.94 16.96 17.30
N HIS A 248 -6.48 17.98 17.98
CA HIS A 248 -7.90 17.98 18.40
C HIS A 248 -8.92 18.04 17.24
N LEU A 249 -8.51 18.38 16.02
CA LEU A 249 -9.38 18.35 14.83
C LEU A 249 -9.34 17.02 14.09
N ASP A 250 -8.56 16.03 14.55
CA ASP A 250 -8.62 14.65 14.03
C ASP A 250 -9.90 13.97 14.50
N LEU A 251 -11.04 14.40 13.94
CA LEU A 251 -12.36 13.95 14.37
C LEU A 251 -12.44 12.42 14.30
N LEU A 252 -12.12 11.81 13.16
CA LEU A 252 -12.22 10.36 13.01
C LEU A 252 -11.23 9.62 13.94
N GLY A 253 -9.96 10.04 14.02
CA GLY A 253 -8.99 9.40 14.90
C GLY A 253 -9.39 9.48 16.38
N ASN A 254 -9.83 10.64 16.85
CA ASN A 254 -10.28 10.87 18.22
C ASN A 254 -11.54 10.05 18.55
N LEU A 255 -12.46 9.97 17.59
CA LEU A 255 -13.67 9.17 17.71
C LEU A 255 -13.39 7.66 17.78
N TYR A 256 -12.45 7.16 16.97
CA TYR A 256 -11.96 5.78 17.06
C TYR A 256 -11.21 5.52 18.36
N ALA A 257 -10.52 6.52 18.92
CA ALA A 257 -9.91 6.48 20.25
C ALA A 257 -10.95 6.55 21.40
N THR A 258 -12.25 6.61 21.09
CA THR A 258 -13.39 6.69 22.03
C THR A 258 -13.46 7.96 22.89
N ASP A 259 -12.68 8.99 22.55
CA ASP A 259 -12.66 10.28 23.22
C ASP A 259 -12.64 11.40 22.17
N PRO A 260 -13.75 12.16 22.00
CA PRO A 260 -13.82 13.22 20.98
C PRO A 260 -12.95 14.43 21.31
N LEU A 261 -12.46 14.51 22.55
CA LEU A 261 -11.54 15.55 23.02
C LEU A 261 -10.11 15.02 23.09
N ALA A 262 -9.84 13.82 22.55
CA ALA A 262 -8.49 13.30 22.46
C ALA A 262 -7.59 14.27 21.67
N THR A 263 -6.31 14.22 22.02
CA THR A 263 -5.25 15.01 21.43
C THR A 263 -4.08 14.08 21.12
N HIS A 264 -3.26 14.44 20.14
CA HIS A 264 -2.00 13.76 19.89
C HIS A 264 -0.91 14.77 19.50
N ASP A 265 0.36 14.41 19.73
CA ASP A 265 1.45 15.26 19.24
C ASP A 265 1.48 15.22 17.72
N THR A 266 1.36 16.40 17.09
CA THR A 266 1.25 16.52 15.64
C THR A 266 2.59 16.45 14.91
N VAL A 267 3.70 16.43 15.64
CA VAL A 267 5.04 16.49 15.06
C VAL A 267 5.37 15.16 14.36
N GLY A 268 5.39 15.19 13.02
CA GLY A 268 5.97 14.15 12.18
C GLY A 268 7.49 14.32 12.02
N TRP A 269 7.97 14.31 10.77
CA TRP A 269 9.39 14.45 10.45
C TRP A 269 10.02 15.71 11.09
N PRO A 270 11.25 15.64 11.66
CA PRO A 270 12.11 14.46 11.72
C PRO A 270 11.99 13.62 13.00
N THR A 271 11.19 14.04 13.99
CA THR A 271 11.26 13.49 15.35
C THR A 271 10.20 12.44 15.66
N PHE A 272 9.02 12.50 15.02
CA PHE A 272 7.97 11.48 15.13
C PHE A 272 7.59 11.14 16.59
N ASN A 273 7.15 12.14 17.35
CA ASN A 273 6.91 11.97 18.80
C ASN A 273 5.76 11.02 19.16
N SER A 274 4.79 10.81 18.25
CA SER A 274 3.58 10.03 18.53
C SER A 274 3.10 9.16 17.38
N TRP A 275 3.34 9.57 16.14
CA TRP A 275 2.95 8.86 14.92
C TRP A 275 4.14 8.81 13.96
N PRO A 276 4.23 7.81 13.07
CA PRO A 276 3.34 6.65 12.96
C PRO A 276 3.47 5.69 14.16
N ALA A 277 2.37 5.01 14.51
CA ALA A 277 2.28 4.07 15.61
C ALA A 277 1.16 3.04 15.33
N PRO A 278 1.16 1.86 15.98
CA PRO A 278 0.20 0.81 15.61
C PRO A 278 -1.28 1.19 15.78
N HIS A 279 -1.57 2.15 16.66
CA HIS A 279 -2.93 2.66 16.94
C HIS A 279 -3.22 3.99 16.24
N SER A 280 -2.28 4.54 15.46
CA SER A 280 -2.40 5.85 14.80
C SER A 280 -3.08 5.71 13.43
N LEU A 281 -4.39 5.44 13.45
CA LEU A 281 -5.16 4.99 12.28
C LEU A 281 -5.35 6.06 11.19
N THR A 282 -5.23 7.34 11.55
CA THR A 282 -5.40 8.50 10.67
C THR A 282 -4.07 9.07 10.17
N HIS A 283 -2.96 8.36 10.37
CA HIS A 283 -1.65 8.79 9.87
C HIS A 283 -1.01 7.77 8.92
N GLU A 284 -0.24 8.29 7.98
CA GLU A 284 0.48 7.52 6.99
C GLU A 284 1.49 6.56 7.63
N SER A 285 1.37 5.28 7.26
CA SER A 285 2.23 4.21 7.75
C SER A 285 2.97 3.44 6.64
N THR A 286 2.83 3.85 5.37
CA THR A 286 3.34 3.15 4.17
C THR A 286 4.27 4.01 3.30
N TYR A 287 5.06 4.92 3.89
CA TYR A 287 6.11 5.66 3.16
C TYR A 287 6.99 4.75 2.29
N TYR A 288 7.33 5.17 1.06
CA TYR A 288 7.90 4.26 0.06
C TYR A 288 9.21 3.57 0.51
N LYS A 289 10.03 4.24 1.36
CA LYS A 289 11.23 3.64 1.95
C LYS A 289 10.92 2.54 2.96
N TRP A 290 9.81 2.66 3.67
CA TRP A 290 9.30 1.62 4.57
C TRP A 290 8.84 0.40 3.77
N ILE A 291 8.11 0.59 2.67
CA ILE A 291 7.77 -0.49 1.73
C ILE A 291 9.04 -1.14 1.14
N GLU A 292 10.05 -0.34 0.75
CA GLU A 292 11.32 -0.88 0.26
C GLU A 292 12.01 -1.77 1.30
N ARG A 293 11.99 -1.39 2.57
CA ARG A 293 12.56 -2.19 3.66
C ARG A 293 11.84 -3.53 3.82
N ALA A 294 10.50 -3.55 3.77
CA ALA A 294 9.71 -4.78 3.79
C ALA A 294 9.97 -5.67 2.55
N TRP A 295 10.11 -5.08 1.36
CA TRP A 295 10.52 -5.78 0.14
C TRP A 295 11.89 -6.44 0.26
N ARG A 296 12.86 -5.77 0.86
CA ARG A 296 14.17 -6.38 1.19
C ARG A 296 14.04 -7.52 2.21
N GLY A 297 13.02 -7.46 3.07
CA GLY A 297 12.66 -8.50 4.04
C GLY A 297 12.03 -9.75 3.43
N GLY A 298 11.60 -9.71 2.16
CA GLY A 298 11.03 -10.86 1.46
C GLY A 298 9.63 -10.68 0.89
N LEU A 299 9.04 -9.48 1.00
CA LEU A 299 7.74 -9.17 0.39
C LEU A 299 7.86 -9.24 -1.14
N ARG A 300 6.98 -9.99 -1.81
CA ARG A 300 7.00 -10.16 -3.28
C ARG A 300 5.69 -9.80 -3.96
N ILE A 301 4.59 -9.86 -3.23
CA ILE A 301 3.28 -9.43 -3.71
C ILE A 301 2.68 -8.50 -2.66
N MET A 302 2.21 -7.35 -3.13
CA MET A 302 1.48 -6.39 -2.32
C MET A 302 0.18 -6.07 -3.05
N LEU A 303 -0.94 -5.96 -2.35
CA LEU A 303 -2.20 -5.55 -2.95
C LEU A 303 -2.64 -4.21 -2.36
N ASN A 304 -2.93 -3.25 -3.23
CA ASN A 304 -3.48 -1.95 -2.85
C ASN A 304 -4.97 -1.89 -3.19
N ASN A 305 -5.83 -1.89 -2.18
CA ASN A 305 -7.25 -1.63 -2.29
C ASN A 305 -7.50 -0.11 -2.37
N LEU A 306 -8.18 0.28 -3.44
CA LEU A 306 -8.79 1.61 -3.54
C LEU A 306 -9.92 1.69 -2.51
N VAL A 307 -9.90 2.68 -1.62
CA VAL A 307 -10.81 2.72 -0.46
C VAL A 307 -11.43 4.08 -0.25
N GLU A 308 -12.72 4.08 0.09
CA GLU A 308 -13.50 5.25 0.45
C GLU A 308 -14.74 4.80 1.23
N ASN A 309 -15.25 5.67 2.10
CA ASN A 309 -16.58 5.51 2.68
C ASN A 309 -17.36 6.82 2.52
N GLU A 310 -18.41 6.82 1.70
CA GLU A 310 -19.18 8.04 1.40
C GLU A 310 -19.76 8.69 2.66
N THR A 311 -20.26 7.91 3.62
CA THR A 311 -20.86 8.44 4.86
C THR A 311 -19.82 9.14 5.73
N LEU A 312 -18.68 8.50 5.96
CA LEU A 312 -17.60 9.08 6.76
C LEU A 312 -16.90 10.25 6.04
N CYS A 313 -16.75 10.18 4.73
CA CYS A 313 -16.27 11.32 3.93
C CYS A 313 -17.18 12.53 4.06
N ASN A 314 -18.51 12.35 3.99
CA ASN A 314 -19.46 13.45 4.17
C ASN A 314 -19.40 14.04 5.58
N LEU A 315 -19.22 13.20 6.61
CA LEU A 315 -19.02 13.65 7.99
C LEU A 315 -17.77 14.54 8.10
N GLU A 316 -16.63 14.07 7.58
CA GLU A 316 -15.39 14.81 7.61
C GLU A 316 -15.46 16.11 6.79
N ALA A 317 -16.08 16.05 5.61
CA ALA A 317 -16.28 17.21 4.75
C ALA A 317 -17.09 18.32 5.47
N VAL A 318 -18.08 17.96 6.29
CA VAL A 318 -18.81 18.93 7.12
C VAL A 318 -17.91 19.46 8.25
N ALA A 319 -17.19 18.58 8.95
CA ALA A 319 -16.30 18.95 10.05
C ALA A 319 -15.18 19.92 9.60
N GLN A 320 -14.61 19.69 8.41
CA GLN A 320 -13.57 20.53 7.81
C GLN A 320 -14.11 21.78 7.08
N LEU A 321 -15.42 22.07 7.16
CA LEU A 321 -16.06 23.19 6.45
C LEU A 321 -15.91 23.13 4.93
N GLN A 322 -15.89 21.91 4.37
CA GLN A 322 -15.83 21.60 2.93
C GLN A 322 -17.09 20.85 2.43
N PRO A 323 -18.32 21.34 2.68
CA PRO A 323 -19.56 20.59 2.38
C PRO A 323 -19.81 20.31 0.88
N GLY A 324 -19.01 20.89 -0.03
CA GLY A 324 -19.06 20.62 -1.47
C GLY A 324 -18.03 19.59 -1.96
N LYS A 325 -17.30 18.95 -1.05
CA LYS A 325 -16.32 17.91 -1.39
C LYS A 325 -17.02 16.73 -2.07
N ASN A 326 -16.42 16.21 -3.14
CA ASN A 326 -16.92 15.00 -3.78
C ASN A 326 -16.59 13.80 -2.90
N CYS A 327 -17.62 13.15 -2.35
CA CYS A 327 -17.51 11.94 -1.53
C CYS A 327 -17.98 10.69 -2.29
N ASN A 328 -18.19 10.77 -3.60
CA ASN A 328 -18.48 9.57 -4.39
C ASN A 328 -17.27 8.62 -4.40
N GLU A 329 -17.48 7.41 -3.89
CA GLU A 329 -16.42 6.42 -3.68
C GLU A 329 -15.75 5.97 -5.00
N MET A 330 -16.55 5.80 -6.06
CA MET A 330 -16.04 5.39 -7.38
C MET A 330 -15.15 6.46 -8.01
N ASP A 331 -15.43 7.74 -7.78
CA ASP A 331 -14.57 8.84 -8.24
C ASP A 331 -13.27 8.92 -7.42
N SER A 332 -13.36 8.75 -6.09
CA SER A 332 -12.18 8.63 -5.22
C SER A 332 -11.26 7.49 -5.70
N ALA A 333 -11.82 6.32 -5.98
CA ALA A 333 -11.09 5.15 -6.48
C ALA A 333 -10.29 5.44 -7.77
N VAL A 334 -10.83 6.22 -8.71
CA VAL A 334 -10.08 6.57 -9.94
C VAL A 334 -8.85 7.43 -9.64
N THR A 335 -8.96 8.40 -8.73
CA THR A 335 -7.82 9.26 -8.37
C THR A 335 -6.71 8.46 -7.68
N GLN A 336 -7.10 7.47 -6.87
CA GLN A 336 -6.18 6.58 -6.18
C GLN A 336 -5.40 5.66 -7.13
N VAL A 337 -6.01 5.19 -8.23
CA VAL A 337 -5.27 4.46 -9.28
C VAL A 337 -4.18 5.33 -9.90
N GLN A 338 -4.49 6.59 -10.19
CA GLN A 338 -3.50 7.52 -10.72
C GLN A 338 -2.38 7.77 -9.69
N TYR A 339 -2.71 7.90 -8.41
CA TYR A 339 -1.73 8.04 -7.34
C TYR A 339 -0.73 6.88 -7.29
N MET A 340 -1.19 5.64 -7.47
CA MET A 340 -0.30 4.47 -7.54
C MET A 340 0.64 4.49 -8.75
N ARG A 341 0.19 5.02 -9.89
CA ARG A 341 1.05 5.22 -11.08
C ARG A 341 2.10 6.29 -10.80
N ASP A 342 1.70 7.38 -10.15
CA ASP A 342 2.61 8.46 -9.76
C ASP A 342 3.66 7.98 -8.74
N LEU A 343 3.28 7.10 -7.80
CA LEU A 343 4.22 6.44 -6.88
C LEU A 343 5.25 5.58 -7.64
N GLN A 344 4.80 4.79 -8.61
CA GLN A 344 5.71 4.00 -9.44
C GLN A 344 6.70 4.90 -10.20
N ASP A 345 6.21 5.98 -10.82
CA ASP A 345 7.05 6.94 -11.55
C ASP A 345 7.99 7.70 -10.60
N TYR A 346 7.55 7.99 -9.38
CA TYR A 346 8.40 8.58 -8.35
C TYR A 346 9.54 7.65 -7.96
N ILE A 347 9.26 6.37 -7.70
CA ILE A 347 10.29 5.36 -7.41
C ILE A 347 11.22 5.19 -8.61
N ASP A 348 10.70 5.18 -9.83
CA ASP A 348 11.50 5.16 -11.06
C ASP A 348 12.44 6.36 -11.14
N ALA A 349 11.96 7.57 -10.82
CA ALA A 349 12.79 8.76 -10.76
C ALA A 349 13.90 8.63 -9.71
N GLN A 350 13.62 8.07 -8.53
CA GLN A 350 14.63 7.80 -7.52
C GLN A 350 15.68 6.78 -7.98
N GLU A 351 15.28 5.81 -8.81
CA GLU A 351 16.09 4.64 -9.19
C GLU A 351 16.76 4.80 -10.58
N GLY A 352 16.83 6.04 -11.11
CA GLY A 352 17.58 6.34 -12.33
C GLY A 352 16.76 6.26 -13.63
N GLY A 353 15.44 6.36 -13.55
CA GLY A 353 14.55 6.61 -14.69
C GLY A 353 13.46 5.56 -14.92
N PRO A 354 12.70 5.71 -16.02
CA PRO A 354 11.52 4.88 -16.28
C PRO A 354 11.85 3.37 -16.29
N GLY A 355 11.08 2.57 -15.58
CA GLY A 355 11.23 1.11 -15.51
C GLY A 355 12.42 0.63 -14.65
N LYS A 356 13.17 1.52 -14.01
CA LYS A 356 14.33 1.18 -13.18
C LYS A 356 14.00 0.89 -11.71
N GLY A 357 12.90 1.44 -11.21
CA GLY A 357 12.40 1.20 -9.87
C GLY A 357 12.07 -0.24 -9.51
N TRP A 358 12.05 -0.50 -8.20
CA TRP A 358 11.82 -1.82 -7.62
C TRP A 358 10.34 -2.19 -7.47
N LEU A 359 9.41 -1.25 -7.64
CA LEU A 359 7.95 -1.47 -7.55
C LEU A 359 7.33 -1.51 -8.96
N ARG A 360 6.42 -2.46 -9.21
CA ARG A 360 5.62 -2.50 -10.44
C ARG A 360 4.16 -2.80 -10.19
N LEU A 361 3.29 -1.97 -10.76
CA LEU A 361 1.88 -2.31 -10.91
C LEU A 361 1.74 -3.44 -11.94
N VAL A 362 0.97 -4.47 -11.61
CA VAL A 362 0.70 -5.62 -12.47
C VAL A 362 -0.79 -5.92 -12.50
N ASP A 363 -1.28 -6.37 -13.65
CA ASP A 363 -2.71 -6.63 -13.88
C ASP A 363 -3.00 -8.08 -14.27
N ASN A 364 -1.98 -8.93 -14.30
CA ASN A 364 -2.11 -10.36 -14.57
C ASN A 364 -0.97 -11.15 -13.88
N PRO A 365 -1.18 -12.46 -13.60
CA PRO A 365 -0.20 -13.25 -12.86
C PRO A 365 1.09 -13.54 -13.65
N VAL A 366 1.06 -13.50 -14.99
CA VAL A 366 2.26 -13.69 -15.83
C VAL A 366 3.23 -12.53 -15.64
N ASP A 367 2.73 -11.29 -15.68
CA ASP A 367 3.53 -10.10 -15.40
C ASP A 367 3.99 -10.06 -13.95
N ALA A 368 3.14 -10.46 -12.99
CA ALA A 368 3.53 -10.59 -11.59
C ALA A 368 4.74 -11.54 -11.42
N ARG A 369 4.71 -12.73 -12.04
CA ARG A 369 5.84 -13.68 -12.04
C ARG A 369 7.09 -13.07 -12.69
N LYS A 370 6.95 -12.36 -13.81
CA LYS A 370 8.07 -11.70 -14.48
C LYS A 370 8.72 -10.65 -13.59
N VAL A 371 7.92 -9.75 -13.02
CA VAL A 371 8.36 -8.68 -12.11
C VAL A 371 9.11 -9.26 -10.90
N ILE A 372 8.54 -10.27 -10.25
CA ILE A 372 9.16 -10.95 -9.10
C ILE A 372 10.50 -11.59 -9.50
N ASN A 373 10.57 -12.20 -10.69
CA ASN A 373 11.81 -12.80 -11.19
C ASN A 373 12.87 -11.78 -11.62
N GLU A 374 12.49 -10.56 -11.96
CA GLU A 374 13.41 -9.43 -12.10
C GLU A 374 13.97 -8.95 -10.74
N GLY A 375 13.40 -9.44 -9.64
CA GLY A 375 13.73 -9.07 -8.27
C GLY A 375 12.88 -7.92 -7.74
N LYS A 376 11.79 -7.55 -8.40
CA LYS A 376 10.94 -6.40 -8.07
C LYS A 376 9.71 -6.82 -7.25
N LEU A 377 9.07 -5.86 -6.58
CA LEU A 377 7.77 -6.04 -5.93
C LEU A 377 6.66 -5.95 -6.99
N ALA A 378 5.80 -6.97 -7.04
CA ALA A 378 4.58 -6.95 -7.84
C ALA A 378 3.43 -6.39 -7.00
N VAL A 379 2.79 -5.33 -7.48
CA VAL A 379 1.67 -4.65 -6.81
C VAL A 379 0.40 -4.83 -7.62
N VAL A 380 -0.62 -5.41 -6.99
CA VAL A 380 -1.94 -5.65 -7.60
C VAL A 380 -2.90 -4.55 -7.13
N THR A 381 -3.76 -4.06 -8.02
CA THR A 381 -4.81 -3.11 -7.64
C THR A 381 -6.10 -3.86 -7.31
N GLY A 382 -6.58 -3.69 -6.08
CA GLY A 382 -7.90 -4.12 -5.62
C GLY A 382 -8.83 -2.93 -5.36
N ILE A 383 -10.04 -3.18 -4.88
CA ILE A 383 -10.98 -2.14 -4.47
C ILE A 383 -11.86 -2.63 -3.34
N GLU A 384 -12.05 -1.76 -2.36
CA GLU A 384 -12.88 -1.99 -1.18
C GLU A 384 -13.63 -0.71 -0.83
N ILE A 385 -14.90 -0.66 -1.24
CA ILE A 385 -15.78 0.48 -1.03
C ILE A 385 -17.20 -0.03 -0.74
N SER A 386 -17.99 0.75 0.01
CA SER A 386 -19.33 0.34 0.44
C SER A 386 -20.33 0.26 -0.71
N HIS A 387 -20.19 1.11 -1.73
CA HIS A 387 -21.08 1.23 -2.88
C HIS A 387 -20.36 0.88 -4.19
N LEU A 388 -19.76 -0.32 -4.26
CA LEU A 388 -19.15 -0.83 -5.49
C LEU A 388 -20.11 -0.66 -6.69
N PHE A 389 -19.61 -0.09 -7.79
CA PHE A 389 -20.38 0.27 -8.99
C PHE A 389 -21.45 1.35 -8.79
N ASN A 390 -21.36 2.17 -7.75
CA ASN A 390 -22.39 3.11 -7.30
C ASN A 390 -23.71 2.42 -6.90
N CYS A 391 -23.66 1.15 -6.52
CA CYS A 391 -24.84 0.37 -6.15
C CYS A 391 -25.31 0.68 -4.72
N THR A 392 -25.71 1.91 -4.45
CA THR A 392 -26.33 2.33 -3.16
C THR A 392 -27.71 1.70 -2.97
N VAL A 393 -28.21 1.66 -1.74
CA VAL A 393 -29.60 1.29 -1.44
C VAL A 393 -30.22 2.30 -0.50
N LYS A 394 -31.46 2.72 -0.78
CA LYS A 394 -32.30 3.45 0.20
C LYS A 394 -33.47 2.56 0.61
N GLN A 395 -33.45 2.19 1.89
CA GLN A 395 -34.44 1.32 2.53
C GLN A 395 -35.51 2.22 3.17
N VAL A 396 -36.68 2.31 2.53
CA VAL A 396 -37.76 3.17 3.00
C VAL A 396 -38.65 2.41 3.99
N ALA A 397 -38.85 2.95 5.18
CA ALA A 397 -39.80 2.40 6.14
C ALA A 397 -41.24 2.52 5.62
N GLN A 398 -42.09 1.57 6.02
CA GLN A 398 -43.54 1.52 5.74
C GLN A 398 -44.19 2.91 5.70
N VAL A 399 -44.73 3.31 4.54
CA VAL A 399 -45.55 4.54 4.44
C VAL A 399 -47.01 4.13 4.50
N GLY A 400 -47.67 4.43 5.63
CA GLY A 400 -49.11 4.15 5.80
C GLY A 400 -49.49 2.66 5.80
N GLY A 401 -48.57 1.77 6.22
CA GLY A 401 -48.80 0.32 6.24
C GLY A 401 -48.57 -0.40 4.90
N VAL A 402 -47.97 0.30 3.93
CA VAL A 402 -47.54 -0.28 2.65
C VAL A 402 -46.02 -0.47 2.68
N THR A 403 -45.58 -1.72 2.43
CA THR A 403 -44.17 -2.02 2.18
C THR A 403 -43.76 -1.40 0.85
N VAL A 404 -42.89 -0.40 0.88
CA VAL A 404 -42.24 0.15 -0.31
C VAL A 404 -40.99 -0.69 -0.59
N PRO A 405 -40.78 -1.18 -1.82
CA PRO A 405 -39.53 -1.84 -2.18
C PRO A 405 -38.32 -0.92 -1.97
N ASP A 406 -37.17 -1.52 -1.64
CA ASP A 406 -35.89 -0.80 -1.60
C ASP A 406 -35.64 -0.06 -2.92
N ILE A 407 -35.08 1.15 -2.82
CA ILE A 407 -34.67 1.93 -3.97
C ILE A 407 -33.18 1.63 -4.21
N ASN A 408 -32.90 0.91 -5.29
CA ASN A 408 -31.52 0.62 -5.71
C ASN A 408 -30.96 1.79 -6.52
N GLY A 409 -29.73 2.19 -6.21
CA GLY A 409 -29.00 3.26 -6.90
C GLY A 409 -28.37 2.85 -8.24
N CYS A 410 -28.45 1.57 -8.60
CA CYS A 410 -27.86 1.04 -9.83
C CYS A 410 -28.77 0.04 -10.54
N THR A 411 -28.49 -0.15 -11.82
CA THR A 411 -29.01 -1.23 -12.67
C THR A 411 -27.89 -2.17 -13.11
N THR A 412 -28.22 -3.28 -13.77
CA THR A 412 -27.20 -4.16 -14.37
C THR A 412 -26.35 -3.44 -15.42
N ALA A 413 -26.91 -2.47 -16.15
CA ALA A 413 -26.16 -1.67 -17.13
C ALA A 413 -25.16 -0.71 -16.47
N ASP A 414 -25.51 -0.18 -15.28
CA ASP A 414 -24.59 0.63 -14.49
C ASP A 414 -23.45 -0.24 -13.93
N ILE A 415 -23.78 -1.45 -13.45
CA ILE A 415 -22.78 -2.46 -13.05
C ILE A 415 -21.82 -2.74 -14.20
N ASP A 416 -22.32 -3.02 -15.41
CA ASP A 416 -21.48 -3.25 -16.59
C ASP A 416 -20.53 -2.07 -16.86
N THR A 417 -21.06 -0.85 -16.83
CA THR A 417 -20.30 0.37 -17.13
C THR A 417 -19.20 0.63 -16.11
N GLN A 418 -19.52 0.54 -14.82
CA GLN A 418 -18.55 0.78 -13.76
C GLN A 418 -17.56 -0.38 -13.62
N PHE A 419 -17.98 -1.62 -13.90
CA PHE A 419 -17.10 -2.76 -13.99
C PHE A 419 -16.03 -2.53 -15.07
N ASP A 420 -16.44 -2.19 -16.30
CA ASP A 420 -15.51 -1.94 -17.40
C ASP A 420 -14.57 -0.77 -17.08
N ARG A 421 -15.06 0.27 -16.40
CA ARG A 421 -14.23 1.40 -15.91
C ARG A 421 -13.12 0.90 -14.99
N LEU A 422 -13.44 0.15 -13.94
CA LEU A 422 -12.45 -0.35 -12.96
C LEU A 422 -11.50 -1.38 -13.58
N TYR A 423 -12.03 -2.29 -14.40
CA TYR A 423 -11.22 -3.30 -15.08
C TYR A 423 -10.18 -2.65 -16.01
N ASN A 424 -10.58 -1.64 -16.79
CA ASN A 424 -9.68 -0.91 -17.68
C ASN A 424 -8.65 -0.04 -16.93
N LEU A 425 -8.94 0.33 -15.68
CA LEU A 425 -7.98 1.01 -14.81
C LEU A 425 -6.92 0.07 -14.22
N GLY A 426 -7.15 -1.24 -14.26
CA GLY A 426 -6.23 -2.28 -13.78
C GLY A 426 -6.68 -2.98 -12.50
N VAL A 427 -7.92 -2.77 -12.04
CA VAL A 427 -8.46 -3.47 -10.87
C VAL A 427 -8.64 -4.96 -11.17
N ARG A 428 -8.13 -5.83 -10.29
CA ARG A 428 -8.15 -7.30 -10.45
C ARG A 428 -8.66 -8.07 -9.24
N GLN A 429 -8.85 -7.40 -8.10
CA GLN A 429 -9.48 -7.95 -6.89
C GLN A 429 -10.57 -6.98 -6.43
N MET A 430 -11.70 -7.47 -5.94
CA MET A 430 -12.82 -6.62 -5.58
C MET A 430 -13.59 -7.18 -4.37
N PHE A 431 -13.87 -6.32 -3.41
CA PHE A 431 -14.84 -6.52 -2.34
C PHE A 431 -16.24 -6.11 -2.84
N PRO A 432 -17.20 -7.05 -2.95
CA PRO A 432 -18.54 -6.69 -3.43
C PRO A 432 -19.36 -5.87 -2.44
N LEU A 433 -19.07 -6.05 -1.15
CA LEU A 433 -19.69 -5.38 -0.02
C LEU A 433 -18.57 -5.00 0.96
N HIS A 434 -18.78 -3.94 1.73
CA HIS A 434 -17.82 -3.46 2.73
C HIS A 434 -18.51 -3.19 4.08
N GLU A 435 -18.62 -1.94 4.51
CA GLU A 435 -19.11 -1.58 5.85
C GLU A 435 -20.64 -1.53 5.96
N PHE A 436 -21.36 -1.28 4.87
CA PHE A 436 -22.81 -1.08 4.86
C PHE A 436 -23.55 -1.98 3.87
N ASP A 437 -24.86 -2.13 4.10
CA ASP A 437 -25.77 -2.72 3.13
C ASP A 437 -25.75 -1.90 1.84
N ASN A 438 -25.76 -2.58 0.70
CA ASN A 438 -25.85 -1.93 -0.59
C ASN A 438 -26.88 -2.65 -1.50
N ALA A 439 -27.03 -2.22 -2.75
CA ALA A 439 -28.00 -2.85 -3.67
C ALA A 439 -27.63 -4.29 -4.07
N LEU A 440 -26.38 -4.72 -3.85
CA LEU A 440 -25.90 -6.07 -4.14
C LEU A 440 -26.25 -7.07 -3.02
N GLY A 441 -26.26 -6.64 -1.75
CA GLY A 441 -26.55 -7.52 -0.62
C GLY A 441 -26.37 -6.86 0.74
N GLY A 442 -26.29 -7.68 1.79
CA GLY A 442 -26.00 -7.24 3.14
C GLY A 442 -24.54 -7.43 3.53
N ASN A 443 -24.00 -6.51 4.31
CA ASN A 443 -22.65 -6.64 4.84
C ASN A 443 -22.61 -7.56 6.07
N GLY A 444 -21.43 -8.12 6.33
CA GLY A 444 -21.09 -8.83 7.55
C GLY A 444 -20.95 -7.86 8.71
N ILE A 445 -21.69 -8.08 9.79
CA ILE A 445 -21.63 -7.24 10.99
C ILE A 445 -20.41 -7.63 11.81
N PHE A 446 -19.56 -6.66 12.16
CA PHE A 446 -18.44 -6.83 13.08
C PHE A 446 -18.34 -5.72 14.14
N ASP A 447 -19.05 -4.59 13.95
CA ASP A 447 -19.32 -3.58 14.96
C ASP A 447 -20.85 -3.38 15.10
N GLY A 448 -21.36 -3.52 16.32
CA GLY A 448 -22.79 -3.53 16.60
C GLY A 448 -23.43 -2.17 16.90
N LEU A 449 -22.66 -1.08 16.88
CA LEU A 449 -23.13 0.26 17.23
C LEU A 449 -22.83 1.28 16.14
N VAL A 450 -21.55 1.58 15.92
CA VAL A 450 -21.07 2.64 15.03
C VAL A 450 -21.49 2.31 13.60
N LEU A 451 -21.17 1.10 13.13
CA LEU A 451 -21.50 0.73 11.76
C LEU A 451 -23.00 0.54 11.54
N ASN A 452 -23.77 0.19 12.58
CA ASN A 452 -25.24 0.11 12.48
C ASN A 452 -25.87 1.50 12.32
N VAL A 453 -25.34 2.50 13.05
CA VAL A 453 -25.74 3.91 12.88
C VAL A 453 -25.30 4.42 11.51
N GLY A 454 -24.06 4.12 11.09
CA GLY A 454 -23.56 4.41 9.75
C GLY A 454 -24.48 3.84 8.66
N ASN A 455 -24.87 2.57 8.78
CA ASN A 455 -25.81 1.92 7.88
C ASN A 455 -27.17 2.63 7.87
N PHE A 456 -27.67 3.11 9.01
CA PHE A 456 -28.89 3.90 9.05
C PHE A 456 -28.74 5.25 8.32
N VAL A 457 -27.63 5.95 8.53
CA VAL A 457 -27.35 7.22 7.84
C VAL A 457 -27.24 7.01 6.34
N ASP A 458 -26.55 5.95 5.93
CA ASP A 458 -26.32 5.60 4.55
C ASP A 458 -27.57 5.09 3.84
N THR A 459 -28.28 4.13 4.43
CA THR A 459 -29.38 3.42 3.76
C THR A 459 -30.77 3.92 4.18
N GLY A 460 -30.88 4.64 5.28
CA GLY A 460 -32.15 5.03 5.89
C GLY A 460 -32.74 4.02 6.88
N LYS A 461 -32.04 2.91 7.17
CA LYS A 461 -32.53 1.87 8.08
C LYS A 461 -31.38 1.21 8.86
N PHE A 462 -31.64 0.86 10.12
CA PHE A 462 -30.77 -0.03 10.89
C PHE A 462 -30.86 -1.46 10.35
N TRP A 463 -29.82 -2.27 10.57
CA TRP A 463 -29.84 -3.65 10.12
C TRP A 463 -31.02 -4.43 10.71
N GLY A 464 -31.72 -5.16 9.84
CA GLY A 464 -32.50 -6.31 10.29
C GLY A 464 -31.53 -7.44 10.62
N THR A 465 -31.76 -8.17 11.71
CA THR A 465 -30.82 -9.22 12.14
C THR A 465 -31.49 -10.54 12.45
N TYR A 466 -30.67 -11.60 12.47
CA TYR A 466 -30.99 -12.90 13.04
C TYR A 466 -29.88 -13.32 14.01
N SER A 467 -30.19 -14.24 14.94
CA SER A 467 -29.15 -14.79 15.83
C SER A 467 -28.15 -15.61 15.01
N CYS A 468 -26.86 -15.28 15.12
CA CYS A 468 -25.83 -16.00 14.38
C CYS A 468 -25.84 -17.50 14.75
N PRO A 469 -25.61 -18.40 13.78
CA PRO A 469 -25.57 -19.83 14.06
C PRO A 469 -24.46 -20.18 15.06
N THR A 470 -24.74 -21.14 15.94
CA THR A 470 -23.81 -21.62 16.98
C THR A 470 -23.56 -23.12 16.80
N ASP A 471 -22.51 -23.64 17.45
CA ASP A 471 -22.31 -25.07 17.60
C ASP A 471 -23.33 -25.69 18.58
N GLU A 472 -23.32 -27.03 18.72
CA GLU A 472 -24.26 -27.74 19.61
C GLU A 472 -24.16 -27.31 21.08
N ALA A 473 -23.02 -26.75 21.50
CA ALA A 473 -22.80 -26.21 22.84
C ALA A 473 -23.24 -24.74 22.99
N GLY A 474 -23.81 -24.15 21.94
CA GLY A 474 -24.21 -22.74 21.90
C GLY A 474 -23.04 -21.76 21.76
N GLY A 475 -21.87 -22.25 21.38
CA GLY A 475 -20.65 -21.47 21.17
C GLY A 475 -20.31 -21.28 19.69
N TYR A 476 -19.08 -20.81 19.44
CA TYR A 476 -18.54 -20.57 18.09
C TYR A 476 -17.25 -21.37 17.84
N SER A 477 -17.08 -22.52 18.48
CA SER A 477 -15.85 -23.33 18.36
C SER A 477 -15.62 -23.89 16.95
N THR A 478 -16.68 -23.97 16.15
CA THR A 478 -16.67 -24.37 14.74
C THR A 478 -16.35 -23.23 13.77
N TYR A 479 -16.00 -22.05 14.27
CA TYR A 479 -15.66 -20.89 13.45
C TYR A 479 -14.18 -20.55 13.50
N LEU A 480 -13.61 -20.24 12.33
CA LEU A 480 -12.28 -19.66 12.22
C LEU A 480 -12.33 -18.19 12.63
N TYR A 481 -13.34 -17.47 12.13
CA TYR A 481 -13.68 -16.11 12.55
C TYR A 481 -15.11 -16.08 13.06
N THR A 482 -15.29 -15.59 14.30
CA THR A 482 -16.59 -15.54 14.96
C THR A 482 -17.56 -14.65 14.17
N PRO A 483 -18.81 -15.09 13.92
CA PRO A 483 -19.75 -14.34 13.10
C PRO A 483 -20.47 -13.23 13.85
N GLY A 484 -20.90 -12.23 13.10
CA GLY A 484 -21.73 -11.13 13.58
C GLY A 484 -21.09 -10.29 14.69
N ALA A 485 -21.91 -9.47 15.35
CA ALA A 485 -21.52 -8.73 16.55
C ALA A 485 -22.62 -8.75 17.60
N VAL A 486 -22.28 -8.43 18.85
CA VAL A 486 -23.31 -8.11 19.85
C VAL A 486 -23.80 -6.71 19.54
N MET A 487 -25.08 -6.57 19.21
CA MET A 487 -25.66 -5.28 18.82
C MET A 487 -25.86 -4.40 20.05
N THR A 488 -25.55 -3.11 19.91
CA THR A 488 -25.94 -2.15 20.93
C THR A 488 -27.44 -1.85 20.77
N THR A 489 -28.16 -1.89 21.89
CA THR A 489 -29.61 -1.71 21.94
C THR A 489 -29.95 -0.53 22.83
N SER A 490 -31.06 0.15 22.55
CA SER A 490 -31.66 1.01 23.57
C SER A 490 -32.23 0.13 24.68
N ASP A 491 -31.92 0.41 25.94
CA ASP A 491 -32.62 -0.22 27.07
C ASP A 491 -34.10 0.26 27.05
N PRO A 492 -35.11 -0.62 27.21
CA PRO A 492 -36.50 -0.21 27.42
C PRO A 492 -36.72 0.80 28.58
N THR A 493 -35.76 1.01 29.48
CA THR A 493 -35.78 2.09 30.49
C THR A 493 -35.21 3.44 30.01
N GLY A 494 -34.81 3.56 28.74
CA GLY A 494 -34.35 4.82 28.14
C GLY A 494 -32.87 5.13 28.33
N VAL A 495 -32.00 4.11 28.44
CA VAL A 495 -30.56 4.34 28.35
C VAL A 495 -30.24 4.71 26.89
N THR A 496 -29.94 6.00 26.67
CA THR A 496 -29.25 6.48 25.47
C THR A 496 -28.02 5.59 25.26
N ALA A 497 -27.68 5.27 24.00
CA ALA A 497 -26.39 4.63 23.71
C ALA A 497 -25.29 5.26 24.59
N PRO A 498 -24.31 4.49 25.09
CA PRO A 498 -23.16 5.09 25.76
C PRO A 498 -22.71 6.27 24.89
N ALA A 499 -22.48 7.44 25.49
CA ALA A 499 -22.19 8.68 24.77
C ALA A 499 -20.99 8.45 23.83
N ASN A 500 -21.29 7.95 22.63
CA ASN A 500 -20.34 7.58 21.61
C ASN A 500 -20.36 8.77 20.67
N PRO A 501 -19.29 9.56 20.66
CA PRO A 501 -19.36 10.83 19.97
C PRO A 501 -19.38 10.66 18.45
N LEU A 502 -18.98 9.50 17.91
CA LEU A 502 -19.12 9.19 16.49
C LEU A 502 -20.59 8.97 16.12
N VAL A 503 -21.32 8.27 16.99
CA VAL A 503 -22.78 8.14 16.86
C VAL A 503 -23.46 9.50 16.94
N GLU A 504 -23.08 10.36 17.89
CA GLU A 504 -23.64 11.71 18.01
C GLU A 504 -23.35 12.58 16.77
N ALA A 505 -22.12 12.50 16.25
CA ALA A 505 -21.68 13.22 15.06
C ALA A 505 -22.44 12.74 13.80
N LEU A 506 -22.55 11.42 13.61
CA LEU A 506 -23.29 10.81 12.50
C LEU A 506 -24.79 11.18 12.52
N LEU A 507 -25.38 11.31 13.70
CA LEU A 507 -26.79 11.68 13.86
C LEU A 507 -27.04 13.19 13.81
N ALA A 508 -26.00 14.03 13.91
CA ALA A 508 -26.07 15.50 13.85
C ALA A 508 -27.17 16.10 14.76
N GLY A 509 -27.30 15.59 15.99
CA GLY A 509 -28.29 16.06 16.98
C GLY A 509 -29.73 15.60 16.74
N LYS A 510 -29.96 14.65 15.82
CA LYS A 510 -31.28 14.01 15.65
C LYS A 510 -31.52 12.97 16.74
N THR A 511 -32.69 13.01 17.38
CA THR A 511 -33.14 11.93 18.27
C THR A 511 -33.75 10.81 17.44
N ILE A 512 -32.98 9.74 17.23
CA ILE A 512 -33.43 8.54 16.51
C ILE A 512 -33.53 7.39 17.52
N PRO A 513 -34.71 6.76 17.68
CA PRO A 513 -34.84 5.62 18.57
C PRO A 513 -34.00 4.46 18.02
N LEU A 514 -33.01 4.01 18.80
CA LEU A 514 -32.21 2.84 18.44
C LEU A 514 -33.10 1.58 18.56
N PRO A 515 -32.98 0.63 17.63
CA PRO A 515 -33.69 -0.64 17.71
C PRO A 515 -33.28 -1.47 18.93
N ILE A 516 -34.17 -2.37 19.32
CA ILE A 516 -33.90 -3.40 20.33
C ILE A 516 -33.53 -4.69 19.60
N TYR A 517 -32.38 -5.25 19.96
CA TYR A 517 -31.84 -6.50 19.43
C TYR A 517 -31.70 -7.53 20.57
N PRO A 518 -31.62 -8.83 20.24
CA PRO A 518 -31.21 -9.84 21.20
C PRO A 518 -29.77 -9.58 21.71
N THR A 519 -29.47 -10.06 22.92
CA THR A 519 -28.15 -9.92 23.56
C THR A 519 -27.09 -10.91 23.03
N THR A 520 -27.50 -11.89 22.21
CA THR A 520 -26.60 -12.80 21.50
C THR A 520 -25.99 -12.11 20.28
N ARG A 521 -24.89 -12.66 19.74
CA ARG A 521 -24.33 -12.13 18.49
C ARG A 521 -25.35 -12.25 17.35
N GLN A 522 -25.50 -11.15 16.63
CA GLN A 522 -26.45 -10.98 15.55
C GLN A 522 -25.74 -10.91 14.21
N CYS A 523 -26.33 -11.57 13.22
CA CYS A 523 -25.91 -11.60 11.84
C CYS A 523 -26.94 -10.81 11.01
N ASN A 524 -26.50 -10.23 9.89
CA ASN A 524 -27.33 -9.37 9.05
C ASN A 524 -28.37 -10.19 8.28
N ALA A 525 -29.65 -9.82 8.36
CA ALA A 525 -30.73 -10.53 7.70
C ALA A 525 -30.88 -10.19 6.20
N ARG A 526 -30.12 -9.20 5.68
CA ARG A 526 -30.12 -8.88 4.25
C ARG A 526 -29.25 -9.89 3.49
N GLY A 527 -29.89 -10.75 2.72
CA GLY A 527 -29.22 -11.70 1.84
C GLY A 527 -28.79 -11.11 0.50
N LEU A 528 -28.23 -11.96 -0.36
CA LEU A 528 -27.77 -11.63 -1.70
C LEU A 528 -28.95 -11.25 -2.61
N THR A 529 -28.90 -10.09 -3.26
CA THR A 529 -29.95 -9.64 -4.18
C THR A 529 -29.73 -10.22 -5.59
N ASP A 530 -30.71 -10.04 -6.48
CA ASP A 530 -30.53 -10.42 -7.89
C ASP A 530 -29.49 -9.55 -8.62
N LEU A 531 -29.32 -8.28 -8.20
CA LEU A 531 -28.21 -7.43 -8.66
C LEU A 531 -26.86 -7.97 -8.15
N GLY A 532 -26.80 -8.44 -6.91
CA GLY A 532 -25.61 -9.06 -6.35
C GLY A 532 -25.22 -10.35 -7.06
N LYS A 533 -26.18 -11.23 -7.34
CA LYS A 533 -25.95 -12.44 -8.16
C LYS A 533 -25.43 -12.09 -9.56
N TYR A 534 -26.00 -11.05 -10.17
CA TYR A 534 -25.53 -10.55 -11.46
C TYR A 534 -24.09 -10.03 -11.38
N ALA A 535 -23.77 -9.23 -10.36
CA ALA A 535 -22.41 -8.72 -10.13
C ALA A 535 -21.40 -9.85 -9.91
N PHE A 536 -21.71 -10.82 -9.04
CA PHE A 536 -20.85 -11.99 -8.82
C PHE A 536 -20.57 -12.74 -10.11
N LYS A 537 -21.60 -13.00 -10.91
CA LYS A 537 -21.43 -13.66 -12.21
C LYS A 537 -20.57 -12.83 -13.16
N LYS A 538 -20.82 -11.52 -13.26
CA LYS A 538 -20.01 -10.60 -14.10
C LYS A 538 -18.54 -10.64 -13.69
N MET A 539 -18.25 -10.61 -12.39
CA MET A 539 -16.89 -10.68 -11.83
C MET A 539 -16.23 -12.03 -12.15
N MET A 540 -16.96 -13.14 -12.00
CA MET A 540 -16.48 -14.48 -12.37
C MET A 540 -16.18 -14.60 -13.87
N ASP A 541 -17.12 -14.16 -14.72
CA ASP A 541 -17.01 -14.19 -16.18
C ASP A 541 -15.80 -13.35 -16.69
N ASN A 542 -15.42 -12.32 -15.92
CA ASN A 542 -14.29 -11.43 -16.22
C ASN A 542 -13.08 -11.68 -15.32
N LYS A 543 -13.02 -12.83 -14.65
CA LYS A 543 -11.79 -13.34 -14.00
C LYS A 543 -11.25 -12.41 -12.90
N ILE A 544 -12.14 -11.78 -12.13
CA ILE A 544 -11.80 -10.97 -10.95
C ILE A 544 -11.56 -11.84 -9.72
N ILE A 545 -10.48 -11.60 -8.98
CA ILE A 545 -10.30 -12.23 -7.67
C ILE A 545 -11.40 -11.71 -6.73
N MET A 546 -12.26 -12.61 -6.25
CA MET A 546 -13.42 -12.24 -5.45
C MET A 546 -13.15 -12.44 -3.96
N GLU A 547 -13.36 -11.36 -3.20
CA GLU A 547 -13.23 -11.32 -1.75
C GLU A 547 -14.51 -11.80 -1.07
N VAL A 548 -14.34 -12.67 -0.07
CA VAL A 548 -15.45 -13.11 0.79
C VAL A 548 -15.54 -12.30 2.06
N ASP A 549 -14.49 -11.57 2.42
CA ASP A 549 -14.49 -10.70 3.60
C ASP A 549 -15.55 -9.60 3.42
N HIS A 550 -16.09 -9.08 4.53
CA HIS A 550 -17.24 -8.17 4.58
C HIS A 550 -18.58 -8.69 4.05
N LEU A 551 -18.65 -9.84 3.36
CA LEU A 551 -19.93 -10.44 3.03
C LEU A 551 -20.65 -10.93 4.29
N GLU A 552 -21.97 -10.80 4.31
CA GLU A 552 -22.79 -11.49 5.30
C GLU A 552 -22.58 -13.03 5.23
N LEU A 553 -22.70 -13.71 6.37
CA LEU A 553 -22.35 -15.14 6.52
C LEU A 553 -23.07 -16.07 5.53
N SER A 554 -24.36 -15.83 5.25
CA SER A 554 -25.13 -16.57 4.24
C SER A 554 -24.75 -16.17 2.81
N ILE A 555 -24.37 -14.91 2.56
CA ILE A 555 -23.87 -14.49 1.25
C ILE A 555 -22.51 -15.12 0.94
N LYS A 556 -21.63 -15.29 1.95
CA LYS A 556 -20.39 -16.09 1.81
C LYS A 556 -20.72 -17.50 1.35
N GLU A 557 -21.73 -18.12 1.96
CA GLU A 557 -22.17 -19.47 1.59
C GLU A 557 -22.70 -19.53 0.14
N ASP A 558 -23.50 -18.54 -0.27
CA ASP A 558 -24.00 -18.43 -1.65
C ASP A 558 -22.85 -18.26 -2.67
N LEU A 559 -21.86 -17.43 -2.36
CA LEU A 559 -20.70 -17.21 -3.22
C LEU A 559 -19.81 -18.47 -3.31
N ILE A 560 -19.57 -19.17 -2.19
CA ILE A 560 -18.81 -20.43 -2.18
C ILE A 560 -19.51 -21.48 -3.04
N LYS A 561 -20.84 -21.64 -2.92
CA LYS A 561 -21.59 -22.57 -3.78
C LYS A 561 -21.49 -22.19 -5.25
N LEU A 562 -21.66 -20.90 -5.58
CA LEU A 562 -21.54 -20.42 -6.95
C LEU A 562 -20.13 -20.70 -7.53
N ALA A 563 -19.09 -20.57 -6.70
CA ALA A 563 -17.71 -20.88 -7.03
C ALA A 563 -17.44 -22.39 -7.21
N GLU A 564 -18.10 -23.25 -6.43
CA GLU A 564 -18.05 -24.71 -6.57
C GLU A 564 -18.77 -25.21 -7.83
N GLU A 565 -19.83 -24.53 -8.25
CA GLU A 565 -20.59 -24.84 -9.48
C GLU A 565 -19.83 -24.51 -10.77
N GLN A 566 -18.79 -23.68 -10.68
CA GLN A 566 -17.95 -23.32 -11.80
C GLN A 566 -17.15 -24.53 -12.35
N THR A 567 -16.95 -24.59 -13.67
CA THR A 567 -16.08 -25.61 -14.31
C THR A 567 -15.00 -24.92 -15.18
N PRO A 568 -13.71 -24.97 -14.80
CA PRO A 568 -13.20 -25.45 -13.50
C PRO A 568 -13.70 -24.56 -12.35
N VAL A 569 -13.59 -25.05 -11.12
CA VAL A 569 -14.04 -24.34 -9.89
C VAL A 569 -13.36 -22.96 -9.74
N TYR A 570 -14.01 -22.02 -9.06
CA TYR A 570 -13.50 -20.66 -8.87
C TYR A 570 -12.78 -20.50 -7.53
N PRO A 571 -11.51 -20.06 -7.51
CA PRO A 571 -10.85 -19.67 -6.26
C PRO A 571 -11.50 -18.43 -5.65
N LEU A 572 -11.63 -18.41 -4.33
CA LEU A 572 -12.09 -17.27 -3.55
C LEU A 572 -11.01 -16.86 -2.54
N VAL A 573 -11.03 -15.62 -2.10
CA VAL A 573 -10.03 -15.13 -1.15
C VAL A 573 -10.70 -14.49 0.07
N SER A 574 -10.10 -14.71 1.24
CA SER A 574 -10.35 -13.97 2.48
C SER A 574 -9.00 -13.37 2.88
N THR A 575 -8.82 -12.08 2.67
CA THR A 575 -7.49 -11.46 2.75
C THR A 575 -7.20 -10.74 4.06
N HIS A 576 -8.21 -10.33 4.84
CA HIS A 576 -7.97 -9.44 5.99
C HIS A 576 -8.82 -9.73 7.24
N GLY A 577 -9.13 -10.99 7.53
CA GLY A 577 -9.69 -11.34 8.85
C GLY A 577 -11.17 -11.71 8.88
N GLY A 578 -11.80 -11.97 7.73
CA GLY A 578 -13.10 -12.62 7.72
C GLY A 578 -14.24 -11.79 8.29
N HIS A 579 -14.21 -10.46 8.16
CA HIS A 579 -15.25 -9.55 8.66
C HIS A 579 -16.66 -10.09 8.39
N GLY A 580 -17.49 -10.19 9.44
CA GLY A 580 -18.80 -10.87 9.43
C GLY A 580 -18.78 -12.37 9.78
N GLY A 581 -17.61 -12.98 9.91
CA GLY A 581 -17.37 -14.38 10.30
C GLY A 581 -17.08 -15.34 9.14
N ILE A 582 -16.35 -16.41 9.43
CA ILE A 582 -16.07 -17.54 8.53
C ILE A 582 -16.08 -18.82 9.37
N SER A 583 -16.92 -19.79 9.01
CA SER A 583 -16.91 -21.10 9.66
C SER A 583 -15.68 -21.93 9.24
N ASN A 584 -15.28 -22.91 10.05
CA ASN A 584 -14.20 -23.83 9.67
C ASN A 584 -14.53 -24.60 8.39
N ASP A 585 -15.81 -24.89 8.15
CA ASP A 585 -16.28 -25.51 6.90
C ASP A 585 -16.09 -24.58 5.69
N GLN A 586 -16.52 -23.31 5.82
CA GLN A 586 -16.34 -22.31 4.76
C GLN A 586 -14.86 -22.08 4.46
N ALA A 587 -14.02 -21.91 5.48
CA ALA A 587 -12.57 -21.76 5.31
C ALA A 587 -11.96 -22.99 4.61
N LYS A 588 -12.36 -24.21 4.99
CA LYS A 588 -11.92 -25.44 4.32
C LYS A 588 -12.32 -25.46 2.85
N ARG A 589 -13.56 -25.09 2.52
CA ARG A 589 -14.08 -25.08 1.14
C ARG A 589 -13.36 -24.03 0.28
N ILE A 590 -13.10 -22.84 0.82
CA ILE A 590 -12.26 -21.82 0.16
C ILE A 590 -10.88 -22.39 -0.18
N LEU A 591 -10.23 -23.08 0.75
CA LEU A 591 -8.92 -23.70 0.51
C LEU A 591 -9.00 -24.85 -0.52
N ASP A 592 -10.08 -25.64 -0.54
CA ASP A 592 -10.29 -26.72 -1.52
C ASP A 592 -10.57 -26.20 -2.94
N LEU A 593 -11.13 -24.99 -3.07
CA LEU A 593 -11.27 -24.25 -4.33
C LEU A 593 -9.93 -23.74 -4.88
N GLY A 594 -8.84 -23.86 -4.11
CA GLY A 594 -7.54 -23.27 -4.45
C GLY A 594 -7.41 -21.80 -4.08
N GLY A 595 -8.34 -21.32 -3.24
CA GLY A 595 -8.34 -19.99 -2.65
C GLY A 595 -7.39 -19.82 -1.47
N ILE A 596 -7.50 -18.68 -0.79
CA ILE A 596 -6.66 -18.32 0.37
C ILE A 596 -7.51 -17.79 1.53
N VAL A 597 -7.01 -17.98 2.74
CA VAL A 597 -7.58 -17.41 3.97
C VAL A 597 -6.43 -16.89 4.83
N TYR A 598 -6.28 -15.57 4.89
CA TYR A 598 -5.19 -14.89 5.61
C TYR A 598 -5.73 -14.10 6.81
N PRO A 599 -4.88 -13.82 7.81
CA PRO A 599 -5.24 -13.01 8.97
C PRO A 599 -5.22 -11.51 8.65
N GLY A 600 -6.20 -10.79 9.22
CA GLY A 600 -6.26 -9.32 9.27
C GLY A 600 -5.37 -8.71 10.35
N GLY A 601 -5.40 -7.38 10.48
CA GLY A 601 -4.57 -6.64 11.46
C GLY A 601 -3.06 -6.92 11.29
N GLY A 602 -2.70 -7.27 10.06
CA GLY A 602 -1.39 -7.73 9.58
C GLY A 602 -0.83 -8.92 10.31
N GLY A 603 -1.68 -9.85 10.71
CA GLY A 603 -1.27 -11.15 11.24
C GLY A 603 -0.97 -11.17 12.74
N GLY A 604 -1.11 -10.02 13.43
CA GLY A 604 -0.75 -9.91 14.84
C GLY A 604 0.77 -10.02 15.08
N THR A 605 1.15 -10.25 16.32
CA THR A 605 2.54 -10.56 16.71
C THR A 605 3.01 -11.87 16.07
N GLY A 606 4.32 -12.11 16.00
CA GLY A 606 4.87 -13.35 15.44
C GLY A 606 4.31 -14.65 16.07
N ALA A 607 3.99 -14.65 17.36
CA ALA A 607 3.34 -15.78 18.04
C ALA A 607 1.87 -15.95 17.61
N GLN A 608 1.10 -14.86 17.54
CA GLN A 608 -0.28 -14.88 17.08
C GLN A 608 -0.39 -15.33 15.62
N PHE A 609 0.56 -14.93 14.78
CA PHE A 609 0.64 -15.40 13.40
C PHE A 609 0.90 -16.91 13.32
N TYR A 610 1.83 -17.41 14.14
CA TYR A 610 2.07 -18.86 14.26
C TYR A 610 0.82 -19.62 14.73
N ASP A 611 0.11 -19.11 15.73
CA ASP A 611 -1.15 -19.69 16.20
C ASP A 611 -2.21 -19.73 15.10
N PHE A 612 -2.30 -18.68 14.28
CA PHE A 612 -3.19 -18.66 13.13
C PHE A 612 -2.83 -19.75 12.11
N ILE A 613 -1.55 -19.95 11.80
CA ILE A 613 -1.09 -21.07 10.96
C ILE A 613 -1.55 -22.41 11.55
N GLN A 614 -1.38 -22.62 12.86
CA GLN A 614 -1.77 -23.87 13.53
C GLN A 614 -3.29 -24.10 13.49
N LYS A 615 -4.11 -23.04 13.58
CA LYS A 615 -5.57 -23.12 13.42
C LYS A 615 -6.00 -23.47 11.99
N LEU A 616 -5.27 -22.97 10.99
CA LEU A 616 -5.62 -23.17 9.58
C LEU A 616 -5.09 -24.51 9.02
N LEU A 617 -3.99 -25.03 9.55
CA LEU A 617 -3.34 -26.26 9.10
C LEU A 617 -4.28 -27.49 8.98
N PRO A 618 -5.20 -27.74 9.94
CA PRO A 618 -6.19 -28.83 9.83
C PRO A 618 -7.19 -28.66 8.67
N LEU A 619 -7.40 -27.43 8.21
CA LEU A 619 -8.36 -27.09 7.15
C LEU A 619 -7.73 -27.10 5.76
N LYS A 620 -6.40 -27.26 5.66
CA LYS A 620 -5.66 -27.21 4.39
C LYS A 620 -6.21 -28.20 3.37
N SER A 621 -6.20 -27.80 2.11
CA SER A 621 -6.47 -28.73 1.01
C SER A 621 -5.28 -29.65 0.77
N SER A 622 -5.54 -30.91 0.40
CA SER A 622 -4.50 -31.82 -0.08
C SER A 622 -4.16 -31.62 -1.56
N LYS A 623 -4.95 -30.81 -2.28
CA LYS A 623 -4.81 -30.60 -3.74
C LYS A 623 -3.93 -29.39 -4.09
N HIS A 624 -3.81 -28.43 -3.17
CA HIS A 624 -3.20 -27.13 -3.41
C HIS A 624 -2.01 -26.88 -2.49
N LEU A 625 -1.13 -25.96 -2.90
CA LEU A 625 -0.02 -25.53 -2.06
C LEU A 625 -0.55 -24.76 -0.85
N PHE A 626 0.01 -25.02 0.33
CA PHE A 626 -0.37 -24.32 1.56
C PHE A 626 0.68 -23.27 1.95
N GLY A 627 0.19 -22.08 2.27
CA GLY A 627 0.95 -20.91 2.68
C GLY A 627 -0.01 -19.88 3.26
N VAL A 628 0.51 -19.01 4.12
CA VAL A 628 -0.28 -18.02 4.84
C VAL A 628 0.46 -16.69 4.72
N GLY A 629 -0.15 -15.71 4.06
CA GLY A 629 0.35 -14.35 3.99
C GLY A 629 -0.33 -13.50 5.06
N ILE A 630 -0.36 -12.19 4.84
CA ILE A 630 -1.08 -11.24 5.70
C ILE A 630 -2.03 -10.39 4.86
N GLY A 631 -3.05 -9.83 5.51
CA GLY A 631 -3.68 -8.58 5.08
C GLY A 631 -3.48 -7.57 6.18
N SER A 632 -2.53 -6.64 6.02
CA SER A 632 -2.28 -5.67 7.09
C SER A 632 -3.36 -4.63 7.24
N ASP A 633 -4.07 -4.33 6.17
CA ASP A 633 -5.08 -3.27 6.18
C ASP A 633 -4.49 -1.95 6.71
N THR A 634 -3.20 -1.72 6.41
CA THR A 634 -2.52 -0.49 6.80
C THR A 634 -3.12 0.67 6.02
N ASN A 635 -3.37 1.77 6.73
CA ASN A 635 -4.12 2.96 6.29
C ASN A 635 -5.63 2.72 6.02
N GLY A 636 -6.19 1.54 6.28
CA GLY A 636 -7.64 1.25 6.15
C GLY A 636 -8.42 1.28 7.46
N LEU A 637 -7.90 1.98 8.48
CA LEU A 637 -8.43 2.01 9.87
C LEU A 637 -8.25 0.71 10.68
N ALA A 638 -7.44 -0.25 10.22
CA ALA A 638 -7.02 -1.37 11.06
C ALA A 638 -5.78 -1.04 11.89
N SER A 639 -5.88 -1.29 13.20
CA SER A 639 -4.73 -1.23 14.10
C SER A 639 -3.70 -2.30 13.74
N GLN A 640 -2.43 -1.92 13.81
CA GLN A 640 -1.30 -2.84 13.67
C GLN A 640 -0.94 -3.44 15.04
N PRO A 641 -0.22 -4.58 15.09
CA PRO A 641 0.17 -5.18 16.36
C PRO A 641 1.13 -4.28 17.12
N GLY A 642 0.79 -4.04 18.39
CA GLY A 642 1.71 -3.49 19.37
C GLY A 642 2.85 -4.47 19.71
N PRO A 643 3.71 -4.09 20.66
CA PRO A 643 4.82 -4.92 21.11
C PRO A 643 4.34 -6.30 21.59
N SER A 644 5.01 -7.38 21.19
CA SER A 644 4.60 -8.73 21.59
C SER A 644 4.80 -9.05 23.06
N GLY A 645 5.70 -8.33 23.75
CA GLY A 645 6.13 -8.69 25.11
C GLY A 645 6.79 -10.07 25.19
N SER A 646 7.25 -10.62 24.05
CA SER A 646 7.87 -11.94 23.97
C SER A 646 9.11 -12.04 24.87
N GLU A 647 9.25 -13.14 25.59
CA GLU A 647 10.47 -13.48 26.34
C GLU A 647 11.66 -13.79 25.42
N THR A 648 11.40 -14.00 24.13
CA THR A 648 12.44 -14.11 23.09
C THR A 648 12.28 -12.93 22.12
N PRO A 649 12.68 -11.70 22.51
CA PRO A 649 12.52 -10.51 21.69
C PRO A 649 13.53 -10.48 20.54
N VAL A 650 13.20 -9.71 19.48
CA VAL A 650 14.10 -9.48 18.34
C VAL A 650 15.39 -8.82 18.81
N GLN A 651 16.53 -9.36 18.39
CA GLN A 651 17.86 -8.83 18.73
C GLN A 651 18.47 -8.13 17.50
N TYR A 652 18.86 -6.86 17.66
CA TYR A 652 19.45 -6.07 16.60
C TYR A 652 20.99 -6.06 16.64
N PRO A 653 21.67 -6.13 15.48
CA PRO A 653 21.10 -6.43 14.16
C PRO A 653 20.72 -7.92 14.03
N PHE A 654 19.68 -8.23 13.25
CA PHE A 654 19.31 -9.60 12.88
C PHE A 654 19.57 -9.87 11.40
N THR A 655 19.62 -11.15 11.01
CA THR A 655 19.87 -11.57 9.63
C THR A 655 18.80 -12.52 9.14
N LEU A 656 18.16 -12.18 8.02
CA LEU A 656 17.21 -13.06 7.34
C LEU A 656 17.90 -14.01 6.35
N PHE A 657 17.22 -15.08 5.97
CA PHE A 657 17.66 -16.10 4.99
C PHE A 657 18.86 -16.96 5.41
N LYS A 658 19.26 -16.93 6.68
CA LYS A 658 20.41 -17.70 7.18
C LYS A 658 20.25 -18.10 8.64
N GLY A 659 20.74 -19.29 8.98
CA GLY A 659 20.85 -19.77 10.36
C GLY A 659 19.70 -20.67 10.80
N PRO A 660 19.62 -21.02 12.09
CA PRO A 660 18.56 -21.87 12.64
C PRO A 660 17.16 -21.31 12.36
N GLY A 661 16.21 -22.19 12.05
CA GLY A 661 14.84 -21.81 11.65
C GLY A 661 14.70 -21.45 10.16
N TRP A 662 15.78 -21.22 9.42
CA TRP A 662 15.73 -21.04 7.96
C TRP A 662 15.90 -22.39 7.25
N GLY A 663 14.94 -22.74 6.39
CA GLY A 663 14.96 -24.00 5.63
C GLY A 663 15.92 -23.98 4.43
N SER A 664 16.21 -25.16 3.86
CA SER A 664 17.14 -25.29 2.72
C SER A 664 16.66 -24.57 1.46
N GLN A 665 15.36 -24.28 1.33
CA GLN A 665 14.83 -23.51 0.21
C GLN A 665 15.41 -22.09 0.12
N PHE A 666 15.93 -21.54 1.22
CA PHE A 666 16.54 -20.20 1.24
C PHE A 666 18.04 -20.21 0.91
N SER A 667 18.68 -21.37 0.72
CA SER A 667 20.15 -21.47 0.63
C SER A 667 20.78 -20.77 -0.58
N HIS A 668 19.98 -20.40 -1.58
CA HIS A 668 20.41 -19.65 -2.77
C HIS A 668 20.17 -18.13 -2.63
N ILE A 669 19.49 -17.70 -1.57
CA ILE A 669 19.25 -16.29 -1.26
C ILE A 669 20.42 -15.79 -0.43
N LYS A 670 21.02 -14.68 -0.85
CA LYS A 670 22.05 -14.02 -0.06
C LYS A 670 21.42 -13.40 1.19
N PRO A 671 22.04 -13.55 2.37
CA PRO A 671 21.48 -13.01 3.61
C PRO A 671 21.38 -11.48 3.56
N VAL A 672 20.33 -10.94 4.21
CA VAL A 672 20.13 -9.50 4.41
C VAL A 672 20.12 -9.24 5.91
N THR A 673 20.91 -8.28 6.35
CA THR A 673 21.03 -7.87 7.76
C THR A 673 20.25 -6.59 7.99
N PHE A 674 19.47 -6.55 9.06
CA PHE A 674 18.64 -5.40 9.43
C PHE A 674 19.06 -4.90 10.81
N ASP A 675 19.21 -3.59 10.93
CA ASP A 675 19.27 -2.88 12.21
C ASP A 675 17.91 -2.22 12.50
N ARG A 676 17.77 -1.60 13.67
CA ARG A 676 16.61 -0.78 14.01
C ARG A 676 16.35 0.25 12.92
N GLN A 677 15.08 0.44 12.57
CA GLN A 677 14.73 1.39 11.52
C GLN A 677 14.89 2.82 12.04
N VAL A 678 15.47 3.69 11.22
CA VAL A 678 15.69 5.11 11.53
C VAL A 678 14.94 5.98 10.53
N SER A 679 14.04 6.82 11.02
CA SER A 679 13.38 7.84 10.22
C SER A 679 13.68 9.22 10.81
N GLY A 680 14.63 9.92 10.21
CA GLY A 680 15.06 11.23 10.71
C GLY A 680 15.85 11.07 12.00
N GLU A 681 15.29 11.57 13.10
CA GLU A 681 15.87 11.49 14.44
C GLU A 681 15.29 10.34 15.27
N HIS A 682 14.19 9.73 14.82
CA HIS A 682 13.53 8.63 15.52
C HIS A 682 14.12 7.26 15.14
N VAL A 683 14.31 6.41 16.15
CA VAL A 683 14.79 5.04 16.01
C VAL A 683 13.70 4.09 16.50
N TYR A 684 13.07 3.36 15.59
CA TYR A 684 11.98 2.44 15.90
C TYR A 684 12.51 1.09 16.39
N ASP A 685 11.92 0.56 17.46
CA ASP A 685 12.19 -0.79 17.97
C ASP A 685 10.90 -1.61 18.05
N LEU A 686 10.84 -2.73 17.32
CA LEU A 686 9.67 -3.61 17.28
C LEU A 686 9.25 -4.07 18.68
N ASN A 687 10.22 -4.29 19.58
CA ASN A 687 9.97 -4.85 20.90
C ASN A 687 9.34 -3.85 21.87
N THR A 688 9.37 -2.54 21.58
CA THR A 688 8.80 -1.49 22.44
C THR A 688 7.70 -0.69 21.76
N GLU A 689 7.71 -0.61 20.43
CA GLU A 689 6.73 0.16 19.66
C GLU A 689 5.80 -0.73 18.81
N GLY A 690 6.13 -2.01 18.65
CA GLY A 690 5.40 -2.90 17.74
C GLY A 690 5.61 -2.50 16.29
N ARG A 691 4.65 -2.81 15.43
CA ARG A 691 4.70 -2.43 14.02
C ARG A 691 4.16 -1.02 13.82
N ALA A 692 4.97 -0.04 14.18
CA ALA A 692 4.63 1.38 14.08
C ALA A 692 4.38 1.85 12.65
N HIS A 693 5.17 1.35 11.69
CA HIS A 693 4.99 1.60 10.26
C HIS A 693 5.35 0.35 9.45
N TYR A 694 4.98 0.31 8.17
CA TYR A 694 5.13 -0.85 7.29
C TYR A 694 6.57 -1.38 7.19
N GLY A 695 7.57 -0.51 7.37
CA GLY A 695 8.98 -0.87 7.34
C GLY A 695 9.36 -1.90 8.41
N MET A 696 8.60 -1.98 9.50
CA MET A 696 8.80 -2.93 10.59
C MET A 696 8.42 -4.37 10.21
N ASP A 697 7.82 -4.60 9.05
CA ASP A 697 7.48 -5.96 8.62
C ASP A 697 8.71 -6.85 8.41
N ALA A 698 9.88 -6.27 8.09
CA ALA A 698 11.12 -7.07 8.04
C ALA A 698 11.55 -7.57 9.43
N ASP A 699 11.30 -6.80 10.48
CA ASP A 699 11.51 -7.18 11.89
C ASP A 699 10.48 -8.21 12.33
N TRP A 700 9.22 -8.01 11.92
CA TRP A 700 8.14 -8.94 12.17
C TRP A 700 8.39 -10.32 11.55
N VAL A 701 9.04 -10.42 10.38
CA VAL A 701 9.47 -11.73 9.83
C VAL A 701 10.39 -12.47 10.81
N GLU A 702 11.31 -11.78 11.46
CA GLU A 702 12.16 -12.39 12.50
C GLU A 702 11.33 -12.70 13.76
N GLU A 703 10.38 -11.83 14.13
CA GLU A 703 9.45 -12.09 15.23
C GLU A 703 8.59 -13.33 14.98
N VAL A 704 8.13 -13.60 13.75
CA VAL A 704 7.41 -14.85 13.39
C VAL A 704 8.28 -16.07 13.68
N ARG A 705 9.57 -16.02 13.30
CA ARG A 705 10.52 -17.11 13.57
C ARG A 705 10.69 -17.34 15.07
N LEU A 706 10.84 -16.26 15.85
CA LEU A 706 11.04 -16.30 17.30
C LEU A 706 9.75 -16.66 18.06
N GLY A 707 8.60 -16.20 17.59
CA GLY A 707 7.27 -16.49 18.14
C GLY A 707 6.96 -17.98 18.06
N ALA A 708 7.21 -18.61 16.91
CA ALA A 708 7.08 -20.06 16.77
C ALA A 708 8.00 -20.85 17.72
N ILE A 709 9.22 -20.34 18.00
CA ILE A 709 10.11 -20.94 19.00
C ILE A 709 9.52 -20.79 20.41
N SER A 710 9.00 -19.61 20.72
CA SER A 710 8.40 -19.31 22.02
C SER A 710 7.20 -20.21 22.30
N GLU A 711 6.26 -20.32 21.36
CA GLU A 711 5.08 -21.17 21.50
C GLU A 711 5.43 -22.66 21.60
N ALA A 712 6.42 -23.13 20.83
CA ALA A 712 6.89 -24.51 20.95
C ALA A 712 7.50 -24.81 22.33
N LYS A 713 8.18 -23.84 22.96
CA LYS A 713 8.70 -23.97 24.33
C LYS A 713 7.57 -24.01 25.35
N LYS A 714 6.61 -23.08 25.27
CA LYS A 714 5.42 -23.07 26.14
C LYS A 714 4.64 -24.38 26.06
N HIS A 715 4.46 -24.92 24.85
CA HIS A 715 3.85 -26.24 24.65
C HIS A 715 4.64 -27.35 25.35
N ASN A 716 5.96 -27.34 25.23
CA ASN A 716 6.80 -28.36 25.88
C ASN A 716 6.78 -28.28 27.40
N GLU A 717 6.73 -27.07 27.97
CA GLU A 717 6.55 -26.85 29.41
C GLU A 717 5.18 -27.34 29.89
N TYR A 718 4.13 -27.08 29.10
CA TYR A 718 2.80 -27.62 29.38
C TYR A 718 2.79 -29.16 29.35
N VAL A 719 3.46 -29.78 28.37
CA VAL A 719 3.61 -31.25 28.26
C VAL A 719 4.35 -31.81 29.48
N ASP A 720 5.41 -31.14 29.95
CA ASP A 720 6.16 -31.54 31.14
C ASP A 720 5.32 -31.44 32.42
N ALA A 721 4.46 -30.43 32.51
CA ALA A 721 3.54 -30.23 33.63
C ALA A 721 2.34 -31.20 33.62
N HIS A 722 2.00 -31.79 32.47
CA HIS A 722 0.80 -32.64 32.29
C HIS A 722 1.13 -33.99 31.62
N PRO A 723 1.96 -34.85 32.25
CA PRO A 723 2.35 -36.13 31.67
C PRO A 723 1.17 -37.09 31.41
N GLU A 724 0.05 -36.91 32.14
CA GLU A 724 -1.18 -37.69 32.00
C GLU A 724 -1.87 -37.50 30.64
N LEU A 725 -1.62 -36.39 29.94
CA LEU A 725 -2.23 -36.10 28.64
C LEU A 725 -1.51 -36.81 27.47
N ASN A 726 -0.35 -37.43 27.72
CA ASN A 726 0.45 -38.15 26.71
C ASN A 726 0.71 -37.33 25.43
N LEU A 727 0.92 -36.02 25.59
CA LEU A 727 1.21 -35.09 24.51
C LEU A 727 2.67 -35.23 24.07
N LYS A 728 2.94 -34.97 22.78
CA LYS A 728 4.31 -34.98 22.25
C LYS A 728 4.93 -33.59 22.34
N LYS A 729 6.20 -33.55 22.75
CA LYS A 729 7.03 -32.34 22.64
C LYS A 729 7.27 -31.97 21.18
N GLN A 730 7.40 -30.67 20.94
CA GLN A 730 7.72 -30.06 19.66
C GLN A 730 9.20 -29.65 19.62
N ASP A 731 9.84 -29.76 18.46
CA ASP A 731 11.16 -29.17 18.22
C ASP A 731 10.98 -27.68 17.85
N PRO A 732 11.44 -26.72 18.68
CA PRO A 732 11.25 -25.30 18.41
C PRO A 732 11.84 -24.83 17.08
N GLN A 733 12.97 -25.40 16.64
CA GLN A 733 13.60 -25.01 15.37
C GLN A 733 12.84 -25.56 14.17
N LYS A 734 12.18 -26.70 14.34
CA LYS A 734 11.26 -27.24 13.34
C LYS A 734 10.03 -26.35 13.20
N GLN A 735 9.43 -25.90 14.31
CA GLN A 735 8.27 -25.00 14.27
C GLN A 735 8.60 -23.65 13.66
N ALA A 736 9.75 -23.08 13.99
CA ALA A 736 10.27 -21.87 13.35
C ALA A 736 10.38 -22.03 11.82
N ARG A 737 10.92 -23.17 11.37
CA ARG A 737 11.07 -23.46 9.95
C ARG A 737 9.73 -23.63 9.24
N GLU A 738 8.76 -24.29 9.87
CA GLU A 738 7.42 -24.46 9.33
C GLU A 738 6.71 -23.10 9.21
N ALA A 739 6.75 -22.26 10.25
CA ALA A 739 6.18 -20.91 10.24
C ALA A 739 6.74 -20.05 9.09
N ILE A 740 8.07 -19.97 8.98
CA ILE A 740 8.74 -19.21 7.90
C ILE A 740 8.46 -19.81 6.52
N THR A 741 8.37 -21.13 6.40
CA THR A 741 8.03 -21.77 5.12
C THR A 741 6.61 -21.41 4.68
N HIS A 742 5.64 -21.43 5.59
CA HIS A 742 4.26 -21.08 5.26
C HIS A 742 4.11 -19.60 4.93
N LEU A 743 4.80 -18.71 5.66
CA LEU A 743 4.87 -17.29 5.34
C LEU A 743 5.43 -17.05 3.93
N PHE A 744 6.58 -17.65 3.61
CA PHE A 744 7.27 -17.44 2.32
C PHE A 744 6.72 -18.25 1.15
N ASN A 745 5.74 -19.13 1.38
CA ASN A 745 4.95 -19.74 0.31
C ASN A 745 3.77 -18.85 -0.11
N SER A 746 3.37 -17.88 0.71
CA SER A 746 2.13 -17.12 0.49
C SER A 746 2.07 -16.35 -0.83
N ALA A 747 3.20 -15.84 -1.35
CA ALA A 747 3.21 -15.20 -2.67
C ALA A 747 2.96 -16.20 -3.80
N GLU A 748 3.54 -17.39 -3.73
CA GLU A 748 3.27 -18.46 -4.71
C GLU A 748 1.83 -18.96 -4.61
N VAL A 749 1.29 -19.08 -3.40
CA VAL A 749 -0.11 -19.49 -3.18
C VAL A 749 -1.08 -18.47 -3.76
N TYR A 750 -0.87 -17.18 -3.50
CA TYR A 750 -1.68 -16.11 -4.11
C TYR A 750 -1.59 -16.11 -5.64
N LEU A 751 -0.38 -16.27 -6.21
CA LEU A 751 -0.22 -16.37 -7.68
C LEU A 751 -0.99 -17.55 -8.25
N ARG A 752 -0.94 -18.72 -7.60
CA ARG A 752 -1.68 -19.90 -8.07
C ARG A 752 -3.19 -19.70 -8.01
N ALA A 753 -3.69 -19.05 -6.96
CA ALA A 753 -5.11 -18.68 -6.88
C ALA A 753 -5.47 -17.74 -8.04
N TRP A 754 -4.66 -16.70 -8.29
CA TRP A 754 -4.89 -15.77 -9.40
C TRP A 754 -4.79 -16.45 -10.77
N GLU A 755 -3.82 -17.33 -10.98
CA GLU A 755 -3.67 -18.15 -12.18
C GLU A 755 -4.87 -19.05 -12.43
N ALA A 756 -5.37 -19.69 -11.38
CA ALA A 756 -6.57 -20.52 -11.45
C ALA A 756 -7.80 -19.68 -11.79
N THR A 757 -7.88 -18.43 -11.32
CA THR A 757 -8.93 -17.48 -11.71
C THR A 757 -8.83 -17.07 -13.19
N VAL A 758 -7.63 -16.78 -13.72
CA VAL A 758 -7.47 -16.30 -15.10
C VAL A 758 -7.46 -17.40 -16.16
N ASN A 759 -7.03 -18.62 -15.83
CA ASN A 759 -6.92 -19.74 -16.76
C ASN A 759 -8.24 -20.50 -16.98
N ARG A 760 -9.36 -19.97 -16.47
CA ARG A 760 -10.71 -20.48 -16.71
C ARG A 760 -11.22 -20.20 -18.11
#